data_AF-A0A1G8A6S0-F1
#
_entry.id   AF-A0A1G8A6S0-F1
#
_cell.length_a   1.000
_cell.length_b   1.000
_cell.length_c   1.000
_cell.angle_alpha   90.00
_cell.angle_beta   90.00
_cell.angle_gamma   90.00
#
_symmetry.space_group_name_H-M   'P 1'
#
loop_
_entity.id
_entity.type
_entity.pdbx_description
1 polymer ?
#
loop_
_entity_poly.entity_id
_entity_poly.type
_entity_poly.pdbx_seq_one_letter_code
_entity_poly.pdbx_strand_id
1 'polypeptide(L)'
;MWLNLFTMLRRGSFAALLLLGAAAQAATLNFNGGAAGGCTLSGNTYTCSSLSLADTDVVSIASNYKVVVNSALTFSYNQSLKMSGSAQLQTSGNLSIADINPANLAVSGGTLTTSGNFKIGSQAQTIVADVNAATMTIGSGSTTKITGTVTATSRIDIASHVTIVGPITAPVLTTNSGVTLNGNINSTTSFQLASGSSVTGNISSPSIKFDSSSSTVKGDVSTSGTLDVGSQVSVTGSVTAAGLVLRASSAVINGTTKISGDVVMESGTTINGDLSARNVTTNSGSAVINGNASVNAIYIDWNNSVNGVITCTGALNGTEPCSCVSKPQYYNYTPRCAAAPSSNVHHFQISHPGSALTCQAQSIEIKACANADCTSTVTGSTSMTLLPSNTPLTFTGTTTQSIRQPTAATITLGASGGGATNATVCPNAATKSDNCALKFEDKGLILSVSQPAHLAWASGIKLNIQALQNSAGTCVPLVKGTTPIAFSCDYVNPVSGANAVPVLIGGKNVQCSGNTSVDLTFDDNGSASASLQYAEVGQTRINASYVKDSLGASGAVEFTTAPASFKAEAVRVSSASQLSPTAFAKASEPFNVRLTALNAKGDPTKNFGRETPPQNFYIDTPAMVEPANGVNAITIGPYKSVVDGAAVPEDGQKGYWRFDETGTIQIKVRQKDSSTYYLGNKTTGFNTNTQLNLTFAPDHFDVLLPPVGAPMSCAGLGALKTPCDGSNPDGKFLYFGQPFALQVNAYIGLKDAQGKYLPAQNYVAGAARTVDISLLGVGGSSPTVSAVKWSNGDTTPRFIFSYDEHNKVTSGTLAPANMLILDFANTIAANAALTTPVAPTTFALRATNADTSSSASFAEPLLTMVTGRMEIGNISGPLKGNVPVKARAQYWNGKAYVFNSLYASDTLSLSRTVGTGKSYYISFSNCRNGLYGGNANAPCAGAPALGLAQGQDSMKFANGEATFYLAQPTGLTRNGSVNVALRDASLENNNDKRLPELIRYLPSGSGTVVFGVYRSGPVIYTREVYN
;
A
#
# COMPACT_ATOMS: atom_id res chain seq x y z
N MET A 1 51.94 47.49 -15.90
CA MET A 1 52.27 46.11 -15.48
C MET A 1 50.95 45.35 -15.46
N TRP A 2 50.46 44.86 -16.60
CA TRP A 2 50.64 43.48 -17.13
C TRP A 2 50.23 42.44 -16.07
N LEU A 3 49.17 41.64 -16.20
CA LEU A 3 48.69 40.94 -17.40
C LEU A 3 47.21 40.44 -17.25
N ASN A 4 46.47 40.50 -18.36
CA ASN A 4 45.33 39.66 -18.78
C ASN A 4 44.01 39.60 -17.99
N LEU A 5 43.04 40.43 -18.40
CA LEU A 5 41.66 39.98 -18.63
C LEU A 5 40.94 40.91 -19.63
N PHE A 6 40.18 40.31 -20.54
CA PHE A 6 39.19 40.89 -21.46
C PHE A 6 39.64 41.67 -22.71
N THR A 7 39.46 41.01 -23.87
CA THR A 7 39.02 41.64 -25.12
C THR A 7 37.88 40.83 -25.75
N MET A 8 36.65 41.33 -25.59
CA MET A 8 35.53 41.10 -26.52
C MET A 8 35.61 42.12 -27.66
N LEU A 9 35.02 41.76 -28.81
CA LEU A 9 34.69 42.55 -30.00
C LEU A 9 35.74 42.74 -31.11
N ARG A 10 35.57 41.95 -32.18
CA ARG A 10 35.26 42.44 -33.55
C ARG A 10 34.68 41.26 -34.37
N ARG A 11 33.39 41.35 -34.76
CA ARG A 11 32.91 41.63 -36.15
C ARG A 11 33.57 40.68 -37.16
N GLY A 12 32.88 39.78 -37.85
CA GLY A 12 31.55 39.86 -38.44
C GLY A 12 31.69 39.43 -39.91
N SER A 13 30.72 38.65 -40.40
CA SER A 13 30.50 38.30 -41.81
C SER A 13 31.45 37.26 -42.43
N PHE A 14 30.97 36.00 -42.53
CA PHE A 14 31.00 35.17 -43.75
C PHE A 14 30.20 33.89 -43.47
N ALA A 15 28.88 33.96 -43.62
CA ALA A 15 27.99 32.80 -43.60
C ALA A 15 27.09 32.85 -44.83
N ALA A 16 27.63 32.37 -45.95
CA ALA A 16 26.86 31.94 -47.12
C ALA A 16 27.82 31.18 -48.06
N LEU A 17 27.95 29.86 -47.89
CA LEU A 17 28.09 28.91 -48.99
C LEU A 17 28.09 27.44 -48.51
N LEU A 18 27.25 26.64 -49.18
CA LEU A 18 27.16 25.17 -49.22
C LEU A 18 26.60 24.41 -48.02
N LEU A 19 25.26 24.25 -48.06
CA LEU A 19 24.61 22.96 -47.83
C LEU A 19 25.28 21.87 -48.67
N LEU A 20 25.74 20.81 -48.00
CA LEU A 20 25.66 19.39 -48.39
C LEU A 20 26.33 18.54 -47.28
N GLY A 21 25.85 18.67 -46.05
CA GLY A 21 26.09 17.67 -45.02
C GLY A 21 25.00 16.63 -45.15
N ALA A 22 25.32 15.46 -45.73
CA ALA A 22 24.41 14.32 -45.78
C ALA A 22 23.84 14.08 -44.39
N ALA A 23 22.51 14.05 -44.26
CA ALA A 23 21.88 13.58 -43.04
C ALA A 23 22.40 12.15 -42.78
N ALA A 24 23.22 11.99 -41.74
CA ALA A 24 23.58 10.67 -41.25
C ALA A 24 22.28 10.00 -40.80
N GLN A 25 21.75 9.10 -41.63
CA GLN A 25 20.58 8.31 -41.27
C GLN A 25 20.99 7.32 -40.19
N ALA A 26 20.24 7.28 -39.09
CA ALA A 26 20.38 6.28 -38.04
C ALA A 26 20.38 4.87 -38.65
N ALA A 27 21.45 4.09 -38.47
CA ALA A 27 21.48 2.72 -38.94
C ALA A 27 20.82 1.80 -37.89
N THR A 28 19.91 0.93 -38.34
CA THR A 28 19.37 -0.14 -37.48
C THR A 28 20.09 -1.45 -37.78
N LEU A 29 20.88 -1.91 -36.82
CA LEU A 29 21.58 -3.19 -36.84
C LEU A 29 20.63 -4.28 -36.34
N ASN A 30 19.98 -4.96 -37.28
CA ASN A 30 19.01 -6.03 -37.00
C ASN A 30 19.69 -7.40 -37.01
N PHE A 31 19.66 -8.09 -35.86
CA PHE A 31 20.13 -9.45 -35.68
C PHE A 31 18.92 -10.39 -35.56
N ASN A 32 18.32 -10.73 -36.70
CA ASN A 32 17.04 -11.44 -36.80
C ASN A 32 17.02 -12.55 -37.89
N GLY A 33 18.19 -13.02 -38.32
CA GLY A 33 18.36 -14.00 -39.40
C GLY A 33 18.80 -13.40 -40.74
N GLY A 34 18.74 -12.07 -40.90
CA GLY A 34 19.29 -11.36 -42.06
C GLY A 34 20.80 -11.11 -41.98
N ALA A 35 21.40 -10.61 -43.07
CA ALA A 35 22.78 -10.13 -43.05
C ALA A 35 22.93 -8.88 -42.16
N ALA A 36 23.94 -8.86 -41.30
CA ALA A 36 24.26 -7.72 -40.43
C ALA A 36 25.67 -7.20 -40.73
N GLY A 37 25.81 -5.90 -41.00
CA GLY A 37 27.08 -5.29 -41.41
C GLY A 37 28.20 -5.51 -40.39
N GLY A 38 29.35 -6.02 -40.84
CA GLY A 38 30.52 -6.28 -39.99
C GLY A 38 30.47 -7.57 -39.15
N CYS A 39 29.45 -8.42 -39.32
CA CYS A 39 29.27 -9.66 -38.56
C CYS A 39 29.01 -10.87 -39.49
N THR A 40 29.52 -12.05 -39.13
CA THR A 40 29.24 -13.31 -39.81
C THR A 40 28.16 -14.10 -39.07
N LEU A 41 27.19 -14.68 -39.79
CA LEU A 41 26.11 -15.48 -39.20
C LEU A 41 26.40 -16.98 -39.40
N SER A 42 26.41 -17.74 -38.31
CA SER A 42 26.46 -19.21 -38.32
C SER A 42 25.36 -19.77 -37.41
N GLY A 43 24.41 -20.50 -37.99
CA GLY A 43 23.17 -20.89 -37.31
C GLY A 43 22.42 -19.65 -36.79
N ASN A 44 22.20 -19.57 -35.48
CA ASN A 44 21.58 -18.40 -34.82
C ASN A 44 22.60 -17.47 -34.14
N THR A 45 23.90 -17.65 -34.39
CA THR A 45 24.96 -16.83 -33.76
C THR A 45 25.60 -15.90 -34.77
N TYR A 46 25.52 -14.60 -34.51
CA TYR A 46 26.30 -13.56 -35.17
C TYR A 46 27.63 -13.39 -34.46
N THR A 47 28.73 -13.37 -35.22
CA THR A 47 30.08 -13.11 -34.71
C THR A 47 30.65 -11.87 -35.39
N CYS A 48 30.92 -10.83 -34.62
CA CYS A 48 31.48 -9.56 -35.06
C CYS A 48 32.90 -9.43 -34.50
N SER A 49 33.89 -9.04 -35.31
CA SER A 49 35.24 -8.73 -34.80
C SER A 49 35.20 -7.51 -33.87
N SER A 50 34.44 -6.50 -34.27
CA SER A 50 34.09 -5.31 -33.48
C SER A 50 32.74 -4.77 -33.93
N LEU A 51 32.04 -4.04 -33.06
CA LEU A 51 30.81 -3.33 -33.41
C LEU A 51 30.98 -1.86 -33.05
N SER A 52 31.23 -1.01 -34.07
CA SER A 52 31.32 0.45 -33.90
C SER A 52 29.95 1.06 -34.16
N LEU A 53 29.43 1.80 -33.18
CA LEU A 53 28.12 2.45 -33.26
C LEU A 53 28.31 3.94 -33.58
N ALA A 54 27.67 4.42 -34.63
CA ALA A 54 27.56 5.84 -34.95
C ALA A 54 26.53 6.54 -34.05
N ASP A 55 26.49 7.87 -34.10
CA ASP A 55 25.47 8.65 -33.41
C ASP A 55 24.09 8.18 -33.89
N THR A 56 23.16 7.91 -32.96
CA THR A 56 21.77 7.46 -33.21
C THR A 56 21.55 6.00 -33.62
N ASP A 57 22.58 5.15 -33.66
CA ASP A 57 22.42 3.75 -34.06
C ASP A 57 21.51 2.92 -33.13
N VAL A 58 20.76 2.00 -33.73
CA VAL A 58 19.85 1.08 -33.02
C VAL A 58 20.35 -0.36 -33.18
N VAL A 59 20.74 -1.00 -32.08
CA VAL A 59 21.05 -2.43 -32.03
C VAL A 59 19.81 -3.20 -31.61
N SER A 60 19.31 -4.08 -32.47
CA SER A 60 18.10 -4.88 -32.22
C SER A 60 18.38 -6.36 -32.38
N ILE A 61 18.33 -7.11 -31.28
CA ILE A 61 18.58 -8.56 -31.25
C ILE A 61 17.26 -9.28 -31.00
N ALA A 62 16.83 -10.07 -31.98
CA ALA A 62 15.60 -10.84 -31.86
C ALA A 62 15.78 -12.04 -30.91
N SER A 63 14.68 -12.51 -30.33
CA SER A 63 14.68 -13.75 -29.53
C SER A 63 15.29 -14.92 -30.31
N ASN A 64 15.94 -15.85 -29.61
CA ASN A 64 16.66 -17.01 -30.14
C ASN A 64 17.97 -16.71 -30.91
N TYR A 65 18.36 -15.43 -31.03
CA TYR A 65 19.65 -15.06 -31.64
C TYR A 65 20.69 -14.67 -30.59
N LYS A 66 21.94 -15.00 -30.89
CA LYS A 66 23.11 -14.66 -30.10
C LYS A 66 24.02 -13.74 -30.92
N VAL A 67 24.47 -12.63 -30.33
CA VAL A 67 25.47 -11.75 -30.93
C VAL A 67 26.73 -11.82 -30.08
N VAL A 68 27.85 -12.20 -30.70
CA VAL A 68 29.18 -12.24 -30.09
C VAL A 68 30.02 -11.13 -30.71
N VAL A 69 30.45 -10.17 -29.89
CA VAL A 69 31.36 -9.09 -30.28
C VAL A 69 32.73 -9.38 -29.67
N ASN A 70 33.73 -9.65 -30.51
CA ASN A 70 35.08 -10.01 -30.09
C ASN A 70 35.93 -8.79 -29.66
N SER A 71 35.27 -7.71 -29.22
CA SER A 71 35.87 -6.51 -28.65
C SER A 71 35.02 -5.97 -27.49
N ALA A 72 35.45 -4.87 -26.88
CA ALA A 72 34.57 -4.07 -26.03
C ALA A 72 33.44 -3.44 -26.87
N LEU A 73 32.29 -3.17 -26.23
CA LEU A 73 31.14 -2.50 -26.81
C LEU A 73 30.62 -1.45 -25.83
N THR A 74 30.52 -0.21 -26.28
CA THR A 74 30.01 0.91 -25.47
C THR A 74 28.90 1.62 -26.24
N PHE A 75 27.77 1.79 -25.59
CA PHE A 75 26.67 2.59 -26.07
C PHE A 75 26.74 3.99 -25.45
N SER A 76 26.45 5.00 -26.27
CA SER A 76 26.53 6.43 -25.95
C SER A 76 25.20 7.14 -26.23
N TYR A 77 25.23 8.48 -26.25
CA TYR A 77 24.05 9.32 -26.42
C TYR A 77 23.31 9.01 -27.74
N ASN A 78 21.97 9.06 -27.69
CA ASN A 78 21.03 8.72 -28.76
C ASN A 78 21.08 7.29 -29.33
N GLN A 79 21.96 6.42 -28.85
CA GLN A 79 22.00 5.02 -29.31
C GLN A 79 20.92 4.18 -28.62
N SER A 80 20.57 3.02 -29.17
CA SER A 80 19.54 2.13 -28.62
C SER A 80 20.00 0.69 -28.57
N LEU A 81 19.58 -0.04 -27.52
CA LEU A 81 19.68 -1.49 -27.44
C LEU A 81 18.30 -2.09 -27.19
N LYS A 82 17.88 -2.98 -28.09
CA LYS A 82 16.60 -3.71 -28.02
C LYS A 82 16.85 -5.22 -27.98
N MET A 83 16.31 -5.88 -26.95
CA MET A 83 16.41 -7.33 -26.75
C MET A 83 15.12 -7.86 -26.13
N SER A 84 14.70 -9.06 -26.54
CA SER A 84 13.52 -9.73 -25.99
C SER A 84 13.65 -11.25 -26.01
N GLY A 85 12.82 -11.94 -25.23
CA GLY A 85 12.78 -13.40 -25.17
C GLY A 85 14.11 -14.00 -24.71
N SER A 86 14.68 -14.89 -25.51
CA SER A 86 15.94 -15.61 -25.24
C SER A 86 17.18 -14.99 -25.91
N ALA A 87 17.09 -13.73 -26.36
CA ALA A 87 18.20 -13.05 -27.03
C ALA A 87 19.47 -12.99 -26.17
N GLN A 88 20.65 -13.10 -26.80
CA GLN A 88 21.93 -13.04 -26.11
C GLN A 88 22.88 -12.02 -26.75
N LEU A 89 23.50 -11.18 -25.92
CA LEU A 89 24.61 -10.32 -26.33
C LEU A 89 25.85 -10.67 -25.51
N GLN A 90 26.92 -11.07 -26.18
CA GLN A 90 28.18 -11.45 -25.58
C GLN A 90 29.32 -10.55 -26.09
N THR A 91 30.19 -10.08 -25.19
CA THR A 91 31.38 -9.29 -25.53
C THR A 91 32.64 -9.93 -24.94
N SER A 92 33.78 -9.84 -25.64
CA SER A 92 35.08 -10.27 -25.09
C SER A 92 35.80 -9.16 -24.29
N GLY A 93 35.40 -7.90 -24.49
CA GLY A 93 35.83 -6.75 -23.67
C GLY A 93 34.70 -6.23 -22.80
N ASN A 94 34.81 -4.98 -22.31
CA ASN A 94 33.77 -4.34 -21.50
C ASN A 94 32.45 -4.18 -22.28
N LEU A 95 31.33 -4.25 -21.58
CA LEU A 95 30.00 -3.90 -22.10
C LEU A 95 29.43 -2.73 -21.29
N SER A 96 29.34 -1.54 -21.89
CA SER A 96 28.74 -0.37 -21.25
C SER A 96 27.47 0.04 -21.97
N ILE A 97 26.35 0.00 -21.26
CA ILE A 97 25.05 0.57 -21.68
C ILE A 97 24.68 1.80 -20.83
N ALA A 98 25.63 2.30 -20.04
CA ALA A 98 25.39 3.30 -19.01
C ALA A 98 24.88 4.63 -19.57
N ASP A 99 25.37 5.05 -20.73
CA ASP A 99 25.19 6.41 -21.29
C ASP A 99 24.09 6.49 -22.37
N ILE A 100 23.22 5.47 -22.50
CA ILE A 100 22.07 5.44 -23.44
C ILE A 100 20.98 6.44 -23.03
N ASN A 101 21.04 7.65 -23.57
CA ASN A 101 20.13 8.78 -23.28
C ASN A 101 19.70 9.45 -24.61
N PRO A 102 18.41 9.78 -24.87
CA PRO A 102 17.18 9.57 -24.08
C PRO A 102 16.88 8.08 -23.82
N ALA A 103 15.77 7.77 -23.13
CA ALA A 103 15.39 6.44 -22.66
C ALA A 103 15.11 5.42 -23.80
N ASN A 104 16.16 5.06 -24.53
CA ASN A 104 16.16 4.26 -25.75
C ASN A 104 16.58 2.80 -25.48
N LEU A 105 16.68 2.41 -24.21
CA LEU A 105 16.98 1.06 -23.77
C LEU A 105 15.68 0.26 -23.66
N ALA A 106 15.54 -0.82 -24.44
CA ALA A 106 14.37 -1.70 -24.43
C ALA A 106 14.80 -3.17 -24.34
N VAL A 107 15.28 -3.57 -23.15
CA VAL A 107 15.68 -4.94 -22.85
C VAL A 107 14.60 -5.58 -21.97
N SER A 108 13.75 -6.40 -22.58
CA SER A 108 12.60 -7.04 -21.92
C SER A 108 12.77 -8.56 -21.70
N GLY A 109 13.92 -9.11 -22.09
CA GLY A 109 14.32 -10.50 -21.89
C GLY A 109 15.71 -10.76 -22.49
N GLY A 110 16.35 -11.85 -22.06
CA GLY A 110 17.60 -12.34 -22.63
C GLY A 110 18.76 -12.39 -21.64
N THR A 111 19.98 -12.51 -22.17
CA THR A 111 21.22 -12.57 -21.38
C THR A 111 22.28 -11.62 -21.94
N LEU A 112 22.85 -10.79 -21.06
CA LEU A 112 24.02 -9.95 -21.33
C LEU A 112 25.25 -10.63 -20.74
N THR A 113 26.25 -10.95 -21.56
CA THR A 113 27.50 -11.59 -21.13
C THR A 113 28.71 -10.73 -21.52
N THR A 114 29.65 -10.53 -20.61
CA THR A 114 30.92 -9.84 -20.89
C THR A 114 32.06 -10.50 -20.14
N SER A 115 33.23 -10.65 -20.75
CA SER A 115 34.45 -11.03 -20.00
C SER A 115 35.16 -9.83 -19.36
N GLY A 116 34.66 -8.61 -19.57
CA GLY A 116 35.15 -7.39 -18.95
C GLY A 116 34.21 -6.85 -17.87
N ASN A 117 34.19 -5.53 -17.72
CA ASN A 117 33.26 -4.82 -16.86
C ASN A 117 31.91 -4.61 -17.58
N PHE A 118 30.80 -4.92 -16.89
CA PHE A 118 29.47 -4.49 -17.29
C PHE A 118 29.10 -3.18 -16.59
N LYS A 119 28.69 -2.16 -17.36
CA LYS A 119 28.28 -0.85 -16.81
C LYS A 119 26.88 -0.45 -17.26
N ILE A 120 26.04 -0.01 -16.31
CA ILE A 120 24.68 0.49 -16.53
C ILE A 120 24.39 1.66 -15.58
N GLY A 121 23.50 2.58 -15.93
CA GLY A 121 22.89 3.52 -14.99
C GLY A 121 23.60 4.85 -14.79
N SER A 122 24.15 5.48 -15.84
CA SER A 122 24.50 6.92 -15.78
C SER A 122 23.25 7.81 -15.65
N GLN A 123 22.08 7.27 -16.02
CA GLN A 123 20.75 7.86 -15.84
C GLN A 123 19.74 6.76 -15.46
N ALA A 124 18.49 7.14 -15.23
CA ALA A 124 17.43 6.19 -14.91
C ALA A 124 17.28 5.13 -16.02
N GLN A 125 17.49 3.86 -15.68
CA GLN A 125 17.48 2.75 -16.64
C GLN A 125 16.83 1.52 -16.01
N THR A 126 16.07 0.76 -16.80
CA THR A 126 15.47 -0.51 -16.38
C THR A 126 15.70 -1.57 -17.44
N ILE A 127 16.15 -2.76 -17.02
CA ILE A 127 16.28 -3.93 -17.89
C ILE A 127 15.67 -5.18 -17.25
N VAL A 128 15.21 -6.10 -18.09
CA VAL A 128 14.84 -7.46 -17.74
C VAL A 128 15.75 -8.40 -18.53
N ALA A 129 16.81 -8.90 -17.88
CA ALA A 129 17.78 -9.82 -18.46
C ALA A 129 18.68 -10.42 -17.38
N ASP A 130 19.20 -11.61 -17.62
CA ASP A 130 20.33 -12.14 -16.85
C ASP A 130 21.62 -11.42 -17.26
N VAL A 131 22.50 -11.14 -16.31
CA VAL A 131 23.76 -10.42 -16.55
C VAL A 131 24.92 -11.24 -15.98
N ASN A 132 25.86 -11.59 -16.86
CA ASN A 132 27.08 -12.33 -16.53
C ASN A 132 28.30 -11.47 -16.89
N ALA A 133 29.19 -11.18 -15.94
CA ALA A 133 30.36 -10.34 -16.17
C ALA A 133 31.60 -10.81 -15.42
N ALA A 134 32.78 -10.28 -15.77
CA ALA A 134 33.94 -10.41 -14.87
C ALA A 134 33.80 -9.46 -13.67
N THR A 135 33.49 -8.20 -13.95
CA THR A 135 33.18 -7.17 -12.95
C THR A 135 31.92 -6.41 -13.36
N MET A 136 31.25 -5.77 -12.40
CA MET A 136 30.07 -4.94 -12.69
C MET A 136 30.10 -3.62 -11.95
N THR A 137 29.69 -2.56 -12.64
CA THR A 137 29.39 -1.24 -12.08
C THR A 137 27.94 -0.90 -12.40
N ILE A 138 27.06 -1.01 -11.40
CA ILE A 138 25.62 -0.85 -11.55
C ILE A 138 25.19 0.46 -10.91
N GLY A 139 24.76 1.41 -11.75
CA GLY A 139 24.30 2.73 -11.33
C GLY A 139 25.43 3.73 -11.11
N SER A 140 25.02 4.99 -10.98
CA SER A 140 25.86 6.13 -10.61
C SER A 140 25.19 7.05 -9.57
N GLY A 141 24.10 6.58 -8.95
CA GLY A 141 23.20 7.36 -8.08
C GLY A 141 21.84 7.67 -8.69
N SER A 142 21.61 7.25 -9.94
CA SER A 142 20.31 7.32 -10.61
C SER A 142 19.48 6.05 -10.36
N THR A 143 18.15 6.14 -10.52
CA THR A 143 17.24 4.99 -10.36
C THR A 143 17.48 3.93 -11.44
N THR A 144 18.24 2.89 -11.09
CA THR A 144 18.59 1.79 -12.00
C THR A 144 17.94 0.50 -11.53
N LYS A 145 17.26 -0.23 -12.42
CA LYS A 145 16.59 -1.49 -12.10
C LYS A 145 17.04 -2.63 -13.01
N ILE A 146 17.46 -3.74 -12.42
CA ILE A 146 17.73 -5.00 -13.13
C ILE A 146 16.77 -6.06 -12.61
N THR A 147 16.07 -6.74 -13.52
CA THR A 147 15.27 -7.94 -13.20
C THR A 147 15.88 -9.13 -13.91
N GLY A 148 16.40 -10.11 -13.17
CA GLY A 148 17.15 -11.25 -13.69
C GLY A 148 18.29 -11.64 -12.75
N THR A 149 18.97 -12.75 -13.06
CA THR A 149 20.14 -13.22 -12.32
C THR A 149 21.35 -12.34 -12.62
N VAL A 150 22.10 -11.96 -11.58
CA VAL A 150 23.30 -11.12 -11.71
C VAL A 150 24.50 -11.89 -11.19
N THR A 151 25.41 -12.27 -12.08
CA THR A 151 26.59 -13.09 -11.75
C THR A 151 27.89 -12.44 -12.21
N ALA A 152 28.81 -12.17 -11.27
CA ALA A 152 30.16 -11.72 -11.59
C ALA A 152 31.22 -12.71 -11.11
N THR A 153 32.29 -12.91 -11.89
CA THR A 153 33.39 -13.79 -11.48
C THR A 153 34.39 -13.13 -10.53
N SER A 154 34.34 -11.80 -10.35
CA SER A 154 35.22 -11.06 -9.45
C SER A 154 34.48 -10.14 -8.48
N ARG A 155 33.90 -9.03 -8.96
CA ARG A 155 33.31 -7.98 -8.10
C ARG A 155 32.08 -7.33 -8.71
N ILE A 156 31.11 -6.98 -7.87
CA ILE A 156 29.95 -6.15 -8.23
C ILE A 156 29.92 -4.93 -7.30
N ASP A 157 29.80 -3.76 -7.93
CA ASP A 157 29.60 -2.47 -7.26
C ASP A 157 28.25 -1.89 -7.61
N ILE A 158 27.43 -1.68 -6.59
CA ILE A 158 26.07 -1.18 -6.72
C ILE A 158 25.99 0.25 -6.15
N ALA A 159 25.70 1.23 -7.00
CA ALA A 159 25.50 2.62 -6.57
C ALA A 159 24.17 2.84 -5.84
N SER A 160 23.96 4.04 -5.30
CA SER A 160 22.73 4.39 -4.59
C SER A 160 21.49 4.29 -5.48
N HIS A 161 20.33 4.01 -4.87
CA HIS A 161 19.02 3.95 -5.54
C HIS A 161 18.85 2.84 -6.60
N VAL A 162 19.74 1.84 -6.59
CA VAL A 162 19.64 0.67 -7.47
C VAL A 162 18.66 -0.35 -6.89
N THR A 163 17.84 -0.94 -7.76
CA THR A 163 16.99 -2.10 -7.45
C THR A 163 17.43 -3.32 -8.27
N ILE A 164 17.71 -4.44 -7.62
CA ILE A 164 17.94 -5.72 -8.29
C ILE A 164 16.84 -6.69 -7.85
N VAL A 165 16.19 -7.33 -8.82
CA VAL A 165 15.17 -8.37 -8.61
C VAL A 165 15.67 -9.66 -9.25
N GLY A 166 16.21 -10.56 -8.43
CA GLY A 166 16.84 -11.81 -8.85
C GLY A 166 18.05 -12.16 -7.99
N PRO A 167 18.56 -13.39 -8.07
CA PRO A 167 19.71 -13.83 -7.29
C PRO A 167 21.00 -13.13 -7.74
N ILE A 168 21.89 -12.85 -6.77
CA ILE A 168 23.18 -12.18 -6.99
C ILE A 168 24.31 -13.12 -6.56
N THR A 169 25.27 -13.36 -7.45
CA THR A 169 26.47 -14.16 -7.15
C THR A 169 27.73 -13.41 -7.55
N ALA A 170 28.63 -13.14 -6.61
CA ALA A 170 29.95 -12.56 -6.89
C ALA A 170 30.90 -12.72 -5.71
N PRO A 171 32.21 -12.95 -5.89
CA PRO A 171 33.15 -13.02 -4.78
C PRO A 171 33.08 -11.82 -3.84
N VAL A 172 33.12 -10.61 -4.40
CA VAL A 172 32.97 -9.35 -3.65
C VAL A 172 31.73 -8.61 -4.13
N LEU A 173 30.82 -8.28 -3.20
CA LEU A 173 29.65 -7.44 -3.47
C LEU A 173 29.65 -6.24 -2.53
N THR A 174 29.69 -5.03 -3.09
CA THR A 174 29.57 -3.79 -2.32
C THR A 174 28.41 -2.94 -2.83
N THR A 175 27.75 -2.26 -1.89
CA THR A 175 26.58 -1.42 -2.17
C THR A 175 26.82 -0.01 -1.61
N ASN A 176 26.18 0.98 -2.22
CA ASN A 176 26.01 2.33 -1.66
C ASN A 176 24.60 2.49 -1.07
N SER A 177 24.32 3.66 -0.50
CA SER A 177 23.11 3.86 0.31
C SER A 177 21.81 3.74 -0.47
N GLY A 178 20.78 3.17 0.17
CA GLY A 178 19.42 3.14 -0.38
C GLY A 178 19.22 2.17 -1.55
N VAL A 179 19.90 1.02 -1.54
CA VAL A 179 19.67 -0.03 -2.54
C VAL A 179 18.56 -0.99 -2.10
N THR A 180 17.92 -1.65 -3.07
CA THR A 180 16.89 -2.68 -2.85
C THR A 180 17.28 -3.95 -3.58
N LEU A 181 17.58 -5.02 -2.84
CA LEU A 181 18.02 -6.31 -3.37
C LEU A 181 16.96 -7.38 -3.06
N ASN A 182 16.22 -7.81 -4.07
CA ASN A 182 15.15 -8.81 -3.96
C ASN A 182 15.60 -10.13 -4.61
N GLY A 183 16.33 -10.93 -3.84
CA GLY A 183 16.85 -12.23 -4.25
C GLY A 183 17.94 -12.71 -3.28
N ASN A 184 18.31 -13.99 -3.40
CA ASN A 184 19.39 -14.55 -2.58
C ASN A 184 20.73 -13.95 -2.99
N ILE A 185 21.59 -13.68 -2.01
CA ILE A 185 22.94 -13.15 -2.18
C ILE A 185 23.94 -14.24 -1.81
N ASN A 186 24.78 -14.64 -2.77
CA ASN A 186 25.86 -15.58 -2.54
C ASN A 186 27.21 -14.94 -2.90
N SER A 187 27.96 -14.51 -1.88
CA SER A 187 29.27 -13.91 -2.06
C SER A 187 30.37 -14.76 -1.48
N THR A 188 31.30 -15.23 -2.31
CA THR A 188 32.33 -16.19 -1.89
C THR A 188 33.49 -15.57 -1.13
N THR A 189 33.57 -14.23 -1.02
CA THR A 189 34.61 -13.53 -0.24
C THR A 189 34.01 -12.57 0.78
N SER A 190 33.24 -11.57 0.32
CA SER A 190 32.69 -10.54 1.21
C SER A 190 31.45 -9.86 0.65
N PHE A 191 30.54 -9.49 1.55
CA PHE A 191 29.38 -8.68 1.26
C PHE A 191 29.30 -7.47 2.22
N GLN A 192 29.15 -6.27 1.65
CA GLN A 192 28.89 -5.04 2.39
C GLN A 192 27.54 -4.42 1.97
N LEU A 193 26.63 -4.29 2.93
CA LEU A 193 25.37 -3.58 2.77
C LEU A 193 25.49 -2.16 3.35
N ALA A 194 25.41 -1.13 2.51
CA ALA A 194 25.45 0.26 2.93
C ALA A 194 24.13 0.71 3.59
N SER A 195 24.15 1.89 4.22
CA SER A 195 23.04 2.49 4.96
C SER A 195 21.73 2.61 4.16
N GLY A 196 20.59 2.50 4.84
CA GLY A 196 19.25 2.71 4.27
C GLY A 196 18.83 1.68 3.23
N SER A 197 19.54 0.55 3.16
CA SER A 197 19.35 -0.45 2.11
C SER A 197 18.43 -1.57 2.56
N SER A 198 17.75 -2.22 1.62
CA SER A 198 16.86 -3.35 1.89
C SER A 198 17.28 -4.61 1.13
N VAL A 199 17.27 -5.75 1.82
CA VAL A 199 17.48 -7.07 1.23
C VAL A 199 16.27 -7.94 1.55
N THR A 200 15.71 -8.61 0.54
CA THR A 200 14.71 -9.66 0.70
C THR A 200 15.23 -10.93 0.02
N GLY A 201 15.70 -11.89 0.81
CA GLY A 201 16.40 -13.09 0.36
C GLY A 201 17.48 -13.51 1.35
N ASN A 202 17.94 -14.76 1.24
CA ASN A 202 18.98 -15.30 2.11
C ASN A 202 20.36 -14.77 1.69
N ILE A 203 21.24 -14.54 2.67
CA ILE A 203 22.59 -14.01 2.48
C ILE A 203 23.61 -15.04 2.95
N SER A 204 24.55 -15.41 2.08
CA SER A 204 25.67 -16.28 2.41
C SER A 204 26.99 -15.62 1.98
N SER A 205 27.88 -15.35 2.94
CA SER A 205 29.24 -14.90 2.63
C SER A 205 30.22 -15.14 3.77
N PRO A 206 31.51 -15.46 3.50
CA PRO A 206 32.51 -15.60 4.56
C PRO A 206 32.73 -14.34 5.41
N SER A 207 32.47 -13.15 4.86
CA SER A 207 32.55 -11.88 5.58
C SER A 207 31.34 -11.02 5.24
N ILE A 208 30.59 -10.58 6.27
CA ILE A 208 29.39 -9.76 6.10
C ILE A 208 29.47 -8.56 7.02
N LYS A 209 29.26 -7.38 6.44
CA LYS A 209 29.11 -6.13 7.18
C LYS A 209 27.86 -5.38 6.73
N PHE A 210 27.05 -4.95 7.70
CA PHE A 210 25.94 -4.02 7.47
C PHE A 210 26.32 -2.67 8.08
N ASP A 211 26.43 -1.63 7.24
CA ASP A 211 26.73 -0.29 7.71
C ASP A 211 25.51 0.32 8.43
N SER A 212 25.79 1.31 9.28
CA SER A 212 24.79 1.93 10.15
C SER A 212 23.75 2.75 9.37
N SER A 213 22.57 2.93 9.98
CA SER A 213 21.41 3.74 9.55
C SER A 213 20.36 2.96 8.74
N SER A 214 19.43 2.32 9.46
CA SER A 214 18.10 1.90 8.96
C SER A 214 18.08 0.88 7.80
N SER A 215 19.13 0.07 7.63
CA SER A 215 19.08 -1.03 6.66
C SER A 215 18.22 -2.20 7.18
N THR A 216 17.49 -2.87 6.29
CA THR A 216 16.62 -4.00 6.64
C THR A 216 16.97 -5.25 5.83
N VAL A 217 17.20 -6.38 6.51
CA VAL A 217 17.44 -7.68 5.88
C VAL A 217 16.30 -8.61 6.23
N LYS A 218 15.59 -9.15 5.23
CA LYS A 218 14.51 -10.13 5.37
C LYS A 218 14.92 -11.45 4.72
N GLY A 219 15.47 -12.34 5.52
CA GLY A 219 16.03 -13.62 5.09
C GLY A 219 17.10 -14.10 6.07
N ASP A 220 17.49 -15.37 5.94
CA ASP A 220 18.51 -15.96 6.80
C ASP A 220 19.90 -15.43 6.42
N VAL A 221 20.76 -15.19 7.41
CA VAL A 221 22.13 -14.70 7.23
C VAL A 221 23.11 -15.77 7.70
N SER A 222 24.00 -16.20 6.82
CA SER A 222 25.02 -17.22 7.09
C SER A 222 26.42 -16.70 6.75
N THR A 223 27.33 -16.73 7.72
CA THR A 223 28.73 -16.36 7.52
C THR A 223 29.68 -17.27 8.29
N SER A 224 30.85 -17.56 7.72
CA SER A 224 31.92 -18.26 8.43
C SER A 224 32.83 -17.32 9.22
N GLY A 225 32.60 -16.00 9.12
CA GLY A 225 33.35 -14.97 9.83
C GLY A 225 32.51 -14.26 10.90
N THR A 226 32.94 -13.05 11.27
CA THR A 226 32.17 -12.19 12.16
C THR A 226 31.15 -11.39 11.35
N LEU A 227 29.89 -11.43 11.78
CA LEU A 227 28.84 -10.53 11.28
C LEU A 227 28.88 -9.22 12.08
N ASP A 228 29.16 -8.10 11.42
CA ASP A 228 29.09 -6.75 12.01
C ASP A 228 27.79 -6.06 11.58
N VAL A 229 26.87 -5.85 12.52
CA VAL A 229 25.56 -5.23 12.31
C VAL A 229 25.58 -3.81 12.86
N GLY A 230 25.59 -2.83 11.96
CA GLY A 230 25.59 -1.40 12.28
C GLY A 230 24.35 -0.92 13.04
N SER A 231 24.42 0.32 13.54
CA SER A 231 23.34 0.97 14.27
C SER A 231 22.06 1.04 13.45
N GLN A 232 20.90 0.88 14.09
CA GLN A 232 19.57 0.94 13.46
C GLN A 232 19.34 -0.09 12.33
N VAL A 233 20.20 -1.10 12.20
CA VAL A 233 20.00 -2.19 11.23
C VAL A 233 19.07 -3.24 11.83
N SER A 234 18.11 -3.73 11.04
CA SER A 234 17.20 -4.81 11.43
C SER A 234 17.38 -6.02 10.53
N VAL A 235 17.65 -7.18 11.13
CA VAL A 235 17.64 -8.49 10.46
C VAL A 235 16.38 -9.24 10.88
N THR A 236 15.66 -9.82 9.93
CA THR A 236 14.49 -10.66 10.16
C THR A 236 14.70 -11.98 9.45
N GLY A 237 15.05 -13.00 10.22
CA GLY A 237 15.57 -14.28 9.75
C GLY A 237 16.57 -14.85 10.74
N SER A 238 16.96 -16.10 10.55
CA SER A 238 17.93 -16.78 11.41
C SER A 238 19.35 -16.30 11.08
N VAL A 239 20.20 -16.19 12.10
CA VAL A 239 21.62 -15.80 11.94
C VAL A 239 22.51 -16.96 12.32
N THR A 240 23.41 -17.36 11.43
CA THR A 240 24.51 -18.30 11.72
C THR A 240 25.84 -17.64 11.41
N ALA A 241 26.72 -17.48 12.40
CA ALA A 241 28.02 -16.81 12.22
C ALA A 241 29.13 -17.42 13.09
N ALA A 242 30.40 -17.11 12.77
CA ALA A 242 31.51 -17.43 13.67
C ALA A 242 31.71 -16.39 14.78
N GLY A 243 31.27 -15.15 14.56
CA GLY A 243 31.21 -14.11 15.58
C GLY A 243 30.08 -13.14 15.26
N LEU A 244 29.63 -12.36 16.24
CA LEU A 244 28.60 -11.35 16.06
C LEU A 244 28.96 -10.07 16.80
N VAL A 245 28.84 -8.93 16.12
CA VAL A 245 28.89 -7.60 16.73
C VAL A 245 27.59 -6.87 16.39
N LEU A 246 26.84 -6.48 17.40
CA LEU A 246 25.71 -5.56 17.27
C LEU A 246 26.15 -4.18 17.75
N ARG A 247 26.17 -3.21 16.84
CA ARG A 247 26.59 -1.83 17.14
C ARG A 247 25.49 -1.05 17.85
N ALA A 248 25.91 -0.06 18.64
CA ALA A 248 25.02 0.69 19.52
C ALA A 248 23.88 1.37 18.76
N SER A 249 22.80 1.72 19.44
CA SER A 249 21.64 2.46 18.90
C SER A 249 20.73 1.63 17.98
N SER A 250 19.99 0.70 18.56
CA SER A 250 18.86 -0.02 17.92
C SER A 250 19.24 -0.99 16.78
N ALA A 251 20.39 -1.67 16.87
CA ALA A 251 20.63 -2.85 16.02
C ALA A 251 19.77 -4.03 16.53
N VAL A 252 19.00 -4.66 15.64
CA VAL A 252 18.01 -5.69 16.00
C VAL A 252 18.16 -6.94 15.13
N ILE A 253 18.10 -8.12 15.76
CA ILE A 253 17.90 -9.41 15.08
C ILE A 253 16.55 -9.99 15.52
N ASN A 254 15.68 -10.29 14.57
CA ASN A 254 14.39 -10.95 14.75
C ASN A 254 14.46 -12.38 14.22
N GLY A 255 15.02 -13.28 15.02
CA GLY A 255 15.18 -14.69 14.68
C GLY A 255 16.18 -15.40 15.59
N THR A 256 16.27 -16.72 15.44
CA THR A 256 17.24 -17.55 16.17
C THR A 256 18.66 -17.22 15.73
N THR A 257 19.56 -17.06 16.71
CA THR A 257 20.93 -16.62 16.49
C THR A 257 21.90 -17.68 16.99
N LYS A 258 22.65 -18.32 16.09
CA LYS A 258 23.62 -19.38 16.38
C LYS A 258 25.04 -18.93 16.01
N ILE A 259 25.85 -18.65 17.03
CA ILE A 259 27.19 -18.12 16.91
C ILE A 259 28.17 -19.15 17.45
N SER A 260 29.18 -19.56 16.68
CA SER A 260 30.16 -20.54 17.17
C SER A 260 31.26 -19.91 18.04
N GLY A 261 31.49 -18.61 17.89
CA GLY A 261 32.43 -17.82 18.69
C GLY A 261 31.73 -16.77 19.56
N ASP A 262 32.34 -15.60 19.67
CA ASP A 262 31.92 -14.58 20.64
C ASP A 262 30.91 -13.58 20.06
N VAL A 263 30.07 -13.06 20.94
CA VAL A 263 29.03 -12.06 20.65
C VAL A 263 29.30 -10.81 21.46
N VAL A 264 29.33 -9.66 20.78
CA VAL A 264 29.39 -8.34 21.42
C VAL A 264 28.10 -7.59 21.12
N MET A 265 27.37 -7.23 22.16
CA MET A 265 26.16 -6.41 22.09
C MET A 265 26.46 -5.03 22.69
N GLU A 266 26.54 -4.01 21.86
CA GLU A 266 26.66 -2.63 22.32
C GLU A 266 25.31 -2.08 22.84
N SER A 267 25.28 -0.83 23.31
CA SER A 267 24.11 -0.22 23.95
C SER A 267 22.89 -0.14 23.03
N GLY A 268 21.72 -0.51 23.54
CA GLY A 268 20.42 -0.39 22.87
C GLY A 268 20.24 -1.39 21.74
N THR A 269 20.88 -2.55 21.81
CA THR A 269 20.78 -3.62 20.81
C THR A 269 19.80 -4.70 21.26
N THR A 270 19.23 -5.45 20.32
CA THR A 270 18.20 -6.45 20.66
C THR A 270 18.30 -7.72 19.84
N ILE A 271 18.17 -8.87 20.49
CA ILE A 271 17.95 -10.17 19.85
C ILE A 271 16.57 -10.69 20.27
N ASN A 272 15.64 -10.71 19.32
CA ASN A 272 14.26 -11.20 19.43
C ASN A 272 14.17 -12.68 19.03
N GLY A 273 14.95 -13.53 19.71
CA GLY A 273 15.00 -14.97 19.48
C GLY A 273 16.00 -15.65 20.42
N ASP A 274 16.11 -16.97 20.32
CA ASP A 274 17.10 -17.73 21.09
C ASP A 274 18.51 -17.45 20.58
N LEU A 275 19.46 -17.34 21.51
CA LEU A 275 20.88 -17.15 21.27
C LEU A 275 21.67 -18.39 21.72
N SER A 276 22.49 -18.94 20.84
CA SER A 276 23.56 -19.88 21.19
C SER A 276 24.89 -19.23 20.83
N ALA A 277 25.82 -19.10 21.77
CA ALA A 277 27.12 -18.47 21.55
C ALA A 277 28.22 -19.10 22.40
N ARG A 278 29.49 -18.82 22.09
CA ARG A 278 30.60 -19.15 23.00
C ARG A 278 30.58 -18.18 24.17
N ASN A 279 30.98 -16.92 23.97
CA ASN A 279 30.88 -15.89 25.00
C ASN A 279 29.99 -14.75 24.54
N VAL A 280 29.31 -14.10 25.48
CA VAL A 280 28.50 -12.92 25.22
C VAL A 280 28.96 -11.77 26.11
N THR A 281 29.27 -10.63 25.51
CA THR A 281 29.58 -9.39 26.23
C THR A 281 28.53 -8.36 25.86
N THR A 282 27.76 -7.91 26.85
CA THR A 282 26.88 -6.75 26.69
C THR A 282 27.59 -5.52 27.28
N ASN A 283 27.67 -4.42 26.53
CA ASN A 283 28.18 -3.15 27.04
C ASN A 283 27.03 -2.33 27.64
N SER A 284 27.33 -1.44 28.58
CA SER A 284 26.32 -0.65 29.32
C SER A 284 25.25 0.00 28.44
N GLY A 285 23.97 -0.27 28.75
CA GLY A 285 22.80 0.50 28.33
C GLY A 285 21.83 -0.25 27.43
N SER A 286 20.79 -0.86 28.01
CA SER A 286 19.57 -1.34 27.32
C SER A 286 19.78 -2.40 26.23
N ALA A 287 20.84 -3.20 26.28
CA ALA A 287 20.97 -4.39 25.43
C ALA A 287 20.05 -5.51 25.94
N VAL A 288 19.27 -6.12 25.04
CA VAL A 288 18.24 -7.11 25.40
C VAL A 288 18.32 -8.39 24.57
N ILE A 289 18.32 -9.54 25.22
CA ILE A 289 18.06 -10.84 24.59
C ILE A 289 16.69 -11.32 25.06
N ASN A 290 15.71 -11.37 24.15
CA ASN A 290 14.34 -11.74 24.50
C ASN A 290 14.10 -13.25 24.59
N GLY A 291 14.88 -14.06 23.87
CA GLY A 291 14.82 -15.52 23.96
C GLY A 291 15.78 -16.12 25.01
N ASN A 292 15.96 -17.43 24.96
CA ASN A 292 16.91 -18.15 25.79
C ASN A 292 18.34 -17.88 25.33
N ALA A 293 19.31 -17.91 26.25
CA ALA A 293 20.72 -17.73 25.95
C ALA A 293 21.53 -18.94 26.41
N SER A 294 22.09 -19.71 25.48
CA SER A 294 22.97 -20.86 25.74
C SER A 294 24.42 -20.46 25.48
N VAL A 295 25.22 -20.29 26.54
CA VAL A 295 26.52 -19.59 26.49
C VAL A 295 27.56 -20.21 27.43
N ASN A 296 28.84 -20.15 27.08
CA ASN A 296 29.95 -20.55 27.96
C ASN A 296 30.15 -19.51 29.08
N ALA A 297 30.20 -18.23 28.71
CA ALA A 297 30.26 -17.10 29.64
C ALA A 297 29.42 -15.92 29.11
N ILE A 298 28.76 -15.18 30.01
CA ILE A 298 28.06 -13.95 29.68
C ILE A 298 28.38 -12.83 30.68
N TYR A 299 28.85 -11.71 30.14
CA TYR A 299 29.05 -10.47 30.87
C TYR A 299 27.84 -9.54 30.63
N ILE A 300 27.00 -9.40 31.66
CA ILE A 300 25.84 -8.50 31.66
C ILE A 300 26.24 -7.20 32.37
N ASP A 301 26.40 -6.12 31.60
CA ASP A 301 26.73 -4.80 32.17
C ASP A 301 25.47 -3.99 32.51
N TRP A 302 25.64 -2.71 32.86
CA TRP A 302 24.57 -1.82 33.34
C TRP A 302 23.32 -1.78 32.42
N ASN A 303 22.13 -1.95 33.01
CA ASN A 303 20.81 -1.84 32.37
C ASN A 303 20.59 -2.77 31.16
N ASN A 304 21.23 -3.93 31.14
CA ASN A 304 21.06 -4.96 30.12
C ASN A 304 20.27 -6.14 30.68
N SER A 305 19.60 -6.91 29.81
CA SER A 305 18.79 -8.04 30.27
C SER A 305 18.74 -9.20 29.27
N VAL A 306 18.60 -10.40 29.83
CA VAL A 306 18.12 -11.60 29.15
C VAL A 306 16.75 -11.94 29.74
N ASN A 307 15.71 -11.90 28.93
CA ASN A 307 14.33 -12.15 29.38
C ASN A 307 13.99 -13.64 29.41
N GLY A 308 14.62 -14.42 28.52
CA GLY A 308 14.57 -15.88 28.56
C GLY A 308 15.50 -16.47 29.62
N VAL A 309 15.74 -17.77 29.51
CA VAL A 309 16.60 -18.50 30.45
C VAL A 309 18.04 -18.50 29.96
N ILE A 310 18.99 -18.16 30.85
CA ILE A 310 20.42 -18.33 30.61
C ILE A 310 20.83 -19.75 31.01
N THR A 311 21.48 -20.45 30.07
CA THR A 311 22.00 -21.80 30.25
C THR A 311 23.51 -21.76 30.06
N CYS A 312 24.26 -22.06 31.11
CA CYS A 312 25.72 -22.10 31.10
C CYS A 312 26.22 -23.41 30.45
N THR A 313 27.05 -23.35 29.41
CA THR A 313 27.52 -24.54 28.65
C THR A 313 29.00 -24.89 28.86
N GLY A 314 29.73 -24.11 29.66
CA GLY A 314 31.17 -24.26 29.90
C GLY A 314 31.57 -25.29 30.98
N ALA A 315 32.87 -25.64 31.02
CA ALA A 315 33.44 -26.61 31.97
C ALA A 315 33.44 -26.16 33.45
N LEU A 316 33.09 -24.91 33.75
CA LEU A 316 32.86 -24.38 35.10
C LEU A 316 31.47 -24.80 35.62
N ASN A 317 31.19 -26.10 35.59
CA ASN A 317 30.01 -26.71 36.20
C ASN A 317 30.25 -26.88 37.70
N GLY A 318 30.11 -25.77 38.45
CA GLY A 318 30.04 -25.80 39.90
C GLY A 318 28.64 -25.46 40.36
N THR A 319 27.71 -26.43 40.33
CA THR A 319 26.43 -26.51 41.08
C THR A 319 25.45 -25.31 41.14
N GLU A 320 25.80 -24.13 40.63
CA GLU A 320 25.02 -22.89 40.74
C GLU A 320 24.46 -22.47 39.37
N PRO A 321 23.14 -22.23 39.25
CA PRO A 321 22.47 -21.97 37.97
C PRO A 321 23.05 -20.83 37.14
N CYS A 322 23.79 -19.88 37.71
CA CYS A 322 24.33 -18.70 37.01
C CYS A 322 25.87 -18.65 36.97
N SER A 323 26.59 -19.77 37.08
CA SER A 323 28.06 -19.78 37.20
C SER A 323 28.80 -19.09 36.03
N CYS A 324 28.18 -19.00 34.86
CA CYS A 324 28.72 -18.34 33.67
C CYS A 324 28.41 -16.83 33.60
N VAL A 325 27.65 -16.26 34.54
CA VAL A 325 27.25 -14.85 34.55
C VAL A 325 28.22 -14.04 35.41
N SER A 326 29.07 -13.22 34.80
CA SER A 326 30.19 -12.56 35.52
C SER A 326 29.79 -11.35 36.40
N LYS A 327 28.59 -10.78 36.21
CA LYS A 327 28.00 -9.72 37.05
C LYS A 327 26.52 -10.01 37.32
N PRO A 328 26.19 -10.94 38.23
CA PRO A 328 24.81 -11.41 38.41
C PRO A 328 23.91 -10.46 39.21
N GLN A 329 24.45 -9.38 39.79
CA GLN A 329 23.68 -8.46 40.65
C GLN A 329 24.02 -7.00 40.35
N TYR A 330 23.12 -6.33 39.63
CA TYR A 330 23.07 -4.88 39.53
C TYR A 330 21.62 -4.43 39.69
N TYR A 331 21.40 -3.25 40.29
CA TYR A 331 20.10 -2.71 40.74
C TYR A 331 18.95 -3.04 39.76
N ASN A 332 17.95 -3.80 40.22
CA ASN A 332 16.70 -4.17 39.52
C ASN A 332 16.74 -5.25 38.41
N TYR A 333 17.83 -5.98 38.17
CA TYR A 333 17.79 -7.16 37.28
C TYR A 333 18.39 -8.40 37.96
N THR A 334 17.62 -9.49 37.94
CA THR A 334 18.04 -10.81 38.41
C THR A 334 17.95 -11.78 37.23
N PRO A 335 19.07 -12.30 36.70
CA PRO A 335 19.03 -13.22 35.57
C PRO A 335 18.31 -14.51 35.96
N ARG A 336 17.43 -14.99 35.08
CA ARG A 336 16.82 -16.31 35.21
C ARG A 336 17.78 -17.31 34.60
N CYS A 337 18.53 -18.01 35.44
CA CYS A 337 19.40 -19.06 34.95
C CYS A 337 18.80 -20.42 35.26
N ALA A 338 18.95 -21.35 34.32
CA ALA A 338 18.78 -22.76 34.58
C ALA A 338 20.15 -23.40 34.73
N ALA A 339 20.24 -24.45 35.54
CA ALA A 339 21.36 -25.37 35.41
C ALA A 339 21.48 -25.76 33.94
N ALA A 340 22.71 -25.83 33.43
CA ALA A 340 23.00 -26.52 32.18
C ALA A 340 22.14 -27.80 32.14
N PRO A 341 21.43 -28.13 31.05
CA PRO A 341 20.82 -29.44 30.94
C PRO A 341 21.95 -30.42 31.25
N SER A 342 21.76 -31.12 32.36
CA SER A 342 22.77 -31.95 32.96
C SER A 342 23.36 -32.84 31.86
N SER A 343 24.68 -32.96 31.78
CA SER A 343 25.29 -34.01 30.96
C SER A 343 24.88 -35.40 31.45
N ASN A 344 24.37 -35.48 32.68
CA ASN A 344 23.85 -36.68 33.29
C ASN A 344 22.35 -36.78 33.02
N VAL A 345 21.90 -37.97 32.66
CA VAL A 345 20.48 -38.25 32.44
C VAL A 345 19.74 -38.13 33.77
N HIS A 346 18.67 -37.34 33.82
CA HIS A 346 17.77 -37.34 34.97
C HIS A 346 16.97 -38.64 34.97
N HIS A 347 16.28 -38.93 33.86
CA HIS A 347 15.60 -40.19 33.61
C HIS A 347 15.50 -40.43 32.10
N PHE A 348 15.19 -41.66 31.72
CA PHE A 348 14.75 -41.96 30.35
C PHE A 348 13.23 -41.92 30.29
N GLN A 349 12.68 -41.23 29.30
CA GLN A 349 11.26 -41.23 29.00
C GLN A 349 11.00 -42.14 27.80
N ILE A 350 10.18 -43.18 27.97
CA ILE A 350 9.83 -44.12 26.91
C ILE A 350 8.35 -43.97 26.57
N SER A 351 8.04 -43.30 25.45
CA SER A 351 6.67 -43.15 24.97
C SER A 351 6.24 -44.39 24.20
N HIS A 352 5.09 -44.97 24.57
CA HIS A 352 4.59 -46.22 23.99
C HIS A 352 3.06 -46.20 23.84
N PRO A 353 2.50 -47.02 22.92
CA PRO A 353 1.05 -47.02 22.65
C PRO A 353 0.19 -47.72 23.72
N GLY A 354 0.78 -48.24 24.80
CA GLY A 354 0.09 -49.04 25.82
C GLY A 354 -0.19 -50.50 25.44
N SER A 355 -0.49 -50.77 24.17
CA SER A 355 -0.66 -52.13 23.63
C SER A 355 0.07 -52.33 22.29
N ALA A 356 0.53 -53.55 22.05
CA ALA A 356 1.21 -53.99 20.83
C ALA A 356 0.71 -55.38 20.42
N LEU A 357 1.02 -55.80 19.20
CA LEU A 357 0.70 -57.15 18.72
C LEU A 357 1.92 -58.06 18.77
N THR A 358 1.71 -59.31 19.16
CA THR A 358 2.79 -60.31 19.26
C THR A 358 3.42 -60.66 17.90
N CYS A 359 2.68 -60.42 16.82
CA CYS A 359 3.07 -60.79 15.47
C CYS A 359 3.87 -59.73 14.69
N GLN A 360 4.05 -58.52 15.23
CA GLN A 360 4.84 -57.46 14.59
C GLN A 360 5.69 -56.69 15.61
N ALA A 361 6.69 -55.96 15.12
CA ALA A 361 7.49 -55.09 15.96
C ALA A 361 6.73 -53.77 16.23
N GLN A 362 6.76 -53.32 17.48
CA GLN A 362 6.19 -52.05 17.91
C GLN A 362 7.28 -51.01 18.04
N SER A 363 7.11 -49.87 17.38
CA SER A 363 8.00 -48.71 17.57
C SER A 363 7.66 -47.97 18.87
N ILE A 364 8.69 -47.59 19.61
CA ILE A 364 8.63 -46.74 20.80
C ILE A 364 9.59 -45.57 20.62
N GLU A 365 9.26 -44.42 21.20
CA GLU A 365 10.14 -43.25 21.26
C GLU A 365 10.84 -43.21 22.62
N ILE A 366 12.14 -42.96 22.60
CA ILE A 366 13.00 -42.92 23.78
C ILE A 366 13.67 -41.56 23.84
N LYS A 367 13.52 -40.87 24.97
CA LYS A 367 14.06 -39.54 25.22
C LYS A 367 14.94 -39.56 26.47
N ALA A 368 16.14 -39.02 26.36
CA ALA A 368 17.07 -38.89 27.49
C ALA A 368 16.85 -37.52 28.14
N CYS A 369 16.05 -37.49 29.20
CA CYS A 369 15.57 -36.27 29.82
C CYS A 369 16.65 -35.68 30.73
N ALA A 370 16.92 -34.39 30.57
CA ALA A 370 17.84 -33.66 31.44
C ALA A 370 17.16 -33.14 32.71
N ASN A 371 15.82 -33.14 32.78
CA ASN A 371 15.02 -32.69 33.92
C ASN A 371 13.81 -33.60 34.20
N ALA A 372 13.13 -33.37 35.33
CA ALA A 372 11.99 -34.17 35.80
C ALA A 372 10.78 -34.15 34.84
N ASP A 373 10.44 -32.98 34.30
CA ASP A 373 9.28 -32.82 33.40
C ASP A 373 9.60 -33.24 31.95
N CYS A 374 10.83 -33.67 31.69
CA CYS A 374 11.38 -34.00 30.37
C CYS A 374 11.16 -32.91 29.30
N THR A 375 11.06 -31.64 29.71
CA THR A 375 10.97 -30.50 28.77
C THR A 375 12.32 -30.18 28.14
N SER A 376 13.42 -30.70 28.69
CA SER A 376 14.77 -30.62 28.12
C SER A 376 15.41 -32.01 27.99
N THR A 377 16.24 -32.19 26.96
CA THR A 377 17.00 -33.42 26.75
C THR A 377 18.49 -33.19 26.94
N VAL A 378 19.21 -34.27 27.24
CA VAL A 378 20.68 -34.23 27.31
C VAL A 378 21.26 -33.97 25.92
N THR A 379 22.29 -33.12 25.86
CA THR A 379 22.93 -32.66 24.63
C THR A 379 24.18 -33.47 24.25
N GLY A 380 24.67 -34.32 25.15
CA GLY A 380 25.76 -35.25 24.92
C GLY A 380 25.29 -36.64 24.48
N SER A 381 26.19 -37.39 23.83
CA SER A 381 25.94 -38.80 23.49
C SER A 381 25.72 -39.62 24.76
N THR A 382 24.56 -40.28 24.83
CA THR A 382 24.11 -41.06 25.98
C THR A 382 23.93 -42.51 25.59
N SER A 383 24.50 -43.43 26.37
CA SER A 383 24.39 -44.88 26.14
C SER A 383 23.55 -45.55 27.22
N MET A 384 22.46 -46.21 26.84
CA MET A 384 21.59 -46.97 27.76
C MET A 384 21.25 -48.35 27.21
N THR A 385 20.76 -49.23 28.07
CA THR A 385 20.26 -50.56 27.72
C THR A 385 18.75 -50.59 27.90
N LEU A 386 18.02 -50.88 26.83
CA LEU A 386 16.56 -51.01 26.84
C LEU A 386 16.16 -52.35 27.48
N LEU A 387 15.24 -52.30 28.44
CA LEU A 387 14.68 -53.46 29.13
C LEU A 387 13.26 -53.74 28.64
N PRO A 388 12.85 -55.03 28.56
CA PRO A 388 13.62 -56.24 28.90
C PRO A 388 14.52 -56.78 27.77
N SER A 389 14.58 -56.12 26.61
CA SER A 389 15.29 -56.65 25.42
C SER A 389 16.82 -56.69 25.56
N ASN A 390 17.37 -56.11 26.62
CA ASN A 390 18.81 -55.96 26.87
C ASN A 390 19.57 -55.36 25.69
N THR A 391 18.91 -54.46 24.96
CA THR A 391 19.47 -53.87 23.73
C THR A 391 20.24 -52.59 24.07
N PRO A 392 21.56 -52.52 23.84
CA PRO A 392 22.33 -51.29 24.02
C PRO A 392 21.99 -50.27 22.92
N LEU A 393 21.77 -49.03 23.33
CA LEU A 393 21.41 -47.89 22.48
C LEU A 393 22.32 -46.70 22.81
N THR A 394 22.82 -46.02 21.80
CA THR A 394 23.58 -44.77 21.96
C THR A 394 22.94 -43.69 21.10
N PHE A 395 22.54 -42.57 21.70
CA PHE A 395 21.85 -41.48 21.01
C PHE A 395 22.06 -40.14 21.72
N THR A 396 21.66 -39.04 21.06
CA THR A 396 21.65 -37.69 21.65
C THR A 396 20.22 -37.17 21.60
N GLY A 397 19.72 -36.66 22.72
CA GLY A 397 18.35 -36.14 22.80
C GLY A 397 17.28 -37.23 22.79
N THR A 398 16.83 -37.62 21.59
CA THR A 398 15.71 -38.54 21.35
C THR A 398 16.08 -39.57 20.27
N THR A 399 15.58 -40.78 20.39
CA THR A 399 15.68 -41.84 19.38
C THR A 399 14.40 -42.68 19.34
N THR A 400 14.28 -43.56 18.35
CA THR A 400 13.19 -44.54 18.27
C THR A 400 13.75 -45.94 18.24
N GLN A 401 13.10 -46.88 18.92
CA GLN A 401 13.49 -48.29 18.92
C GLN A 401 12.28 -49.17 18.66
N SER A 402 12.48 -50.28 17.96
CA SER A 402 11.45 -51.31 17.78
C SER A 402 11.58 -52.41 18.82
N ILE A 403 10.49 -52.76 19.48
CA ILE A 403 10.37 -53.89 20.40
C ILE A 403 9.48 -54.96 19.76
N ARG A 404 9.89 -56.22 19.86
CA ARG A 404 9.08 -57.36 19.44
C ARG A 404 8.97 -58.35 20.59
N GLN A 405 7.76 -58.85 20.84
CA GLN A 405 7.51 -59.91 21.80
C GLN A 405 6.57 -60.94 21.18
N PRO A 406 7.04 -62.14 20.79
CA PRO A 406 6.27 -63.10 19.99
C PRO A 406 5.18 -63.86 20.77
N THR A 407 5.05 -63.63 22.07
CA THR A 407 4.12 -64.33 22.96
C THR A 407 3.30 -63.32 23.76
N ALA A 408 1.99 -63.54 23.89
CA ALA A 408 1.11 -62.63 24.62
C ALA A 408 1.58 -62.47 26.06
N ALA A 409 1.93 -61.25 26.43
CA ALA A 409 2.50 -60.93 27.73
C ALA A 409 2.44 -59.42 27.95
N THR A 410 2.35 -59.00 29.21
CA THR A 410 2.64 -57.61 29.56
C THR A 410 4.11 -57.50 29.91
N ILE A 411 4.87 -56.75 29.12
CA ILE A 411 6.26 -56.43 29.44
C ILE A 411 6.31 -55.07 30.13
N THR A 412 7.27 -54.91 31.05
CA THR A 412 7.54 -53.61 31.66
C THR A 412 8.73 -52.99 30.95
N LEU A 413 8.50 -51.90 30.24
CA LEU A 413 9.55 -51.13 29.59
C LEU A 413 10.43 -50.46 30.65
N GLY A 414 11.71 -50.39 30.37
CA GLY A 414 12.64 -49.72 31.26
C GLY A 414 13.94 -49.41 30.55
N ALA A 415 14.76 -48.60 31.19
CA ALA A 415 16.10 -48.30 30.76
C ALA A 415 17.07 -48.54 31.92
N SER A 416 18.22 -49.17 31.64
CA SER A 416 19.33 -49.27 32.57
C SER A 416 20.61 -48.67 31.97
N GLY A 417 21.54 -48.21 32.82
CA GLY A 417 22.77 -47.54 32.37
C GLY A 417 22.60 -46.05 32.06
N GLY A 418 23.54 -45.46 31.34
CA GLY A 418 23.48 -44.07 30.85
C GLY A 418 23.54 -42.97 31.90
N GLY A 419 23.93 -43.30 33.14
CA GLY A 419 24.04 -42.33 34.22
C GLY A 419 22.69 -41.76 34.68
N ALA A 420 21.57 -42.43 34.37
CA ALA A 420 20.25 -42.04 34.84
C ALA A 420 20.17 -42.10 36.38
N THR A 421 19.76 -41.00 36.99
CA THR A 421 19.66 -40.86 38.45
C THR A 421 18.30 -41.28 39.00
N ASN A 422 17.27 -41.25 38.16
CA ASN A 422 15.89 -41.59 38.52
C ASN A 422 15.32 -42.71 37.63
N ALA A 423 14.20 -43.30 38.09
CA ALA A 423 13.50 -44.35 37.38
C ALA A 423 13.00 -43.90 36.00
N THR A 424 12.91 -44.85 35.06
CA THR A 424 12.31 -44.63 33.74
C THR A 424 10.85 -44.17 33.89
N VAL A 425 10.47 -43.16 33.12
CA VAL A 425 9.08 -42.67 33.02
C VAL A 425 8.53 -43.14 31.69
N CYS A 426 7.31 -43.68 31.64
CA CYS A 426 6.76 -44.18 30.39
C CYS A 426 5.38 -43.58 30.11
N PRO A 427 5.31 -42.49 29.34
CA PRO A 427 4.05 -41.95 28.89
C PRO A 427 3.33 -43.00 28.04
N ASN A 428 2.24 -43.52 28.59
CA ASN A 428 1.36 -44.43 27.88
C ASN A 428 0.39 -43.60 27.05
N ALA A 429 0.51 -43.66 25.73
CA ALA A 429 -0.31 -42.86 24.82
C ALA A 429 -1.81 -43.19 24.92
N ALA A 430 -2.17 -44.43 25.30
CA ALA A 430 -3.55 -44.85 25.46
C ALA A 430 -4.17 -44.34 26.77
N THR A 431 -3.45 -44.40 27.90
CA THR A 431 -4.03 -44.09 29.22
C THR A 431 -3.62 -42.71 29.77
N LYS A 432 -2.64 -42.04 29.16
CA LYS A 432 -2.02 -40.79 29.65
C LYS A 432 -1.51 -40.91 31.11
N SER A 433 -1.03 -42.10 31.45
CA SER A 433 -0.34 -42.39 32.71
C SER A 433 1.13 -42.67 32.45
N ASP A 434 1.98 -42.48 33.45
CA ASP A 434 3.41 -42.84 33.38
C ASP A 434 3.67 -44.33 33.63
N ASN A 435 2.82 -45.20 33.07
CA ASN A 435 2.87 -46.64 33.29
C ASN A 435 3.67 -47.34 32.19
N CYS A 436 4.82 -47.91 32.55
CA CYS A 436 5.71 -48.65 31.65
C CYS A 436 5.21 -50.03 31.18
N ALA A 437 4.02 -50.46 31.58
CA ALA A 437 3.44 -51.71 31.11
C ALA A 437 3.01 -51.60 29.63
N LEU A 438 3.71 -52.30 28.75
CA LEU A 438 3.33 -52.50 27.36
C LEU A 438 2.74 -53.91 27.20
N LYS A 439 1.44 -53.97 26.91
CA LYS A 439 0.72 -55.22 26.74
C LYS A 439 0.84 -55.74 25.31
N PHE A 440 1.49 -56.88 25.11
CA PHE A 440 1.48 -57.60 23.85
C PHE A 440 0.30 -58.57 23.81
N GLU A 441 -0.56 -58.38 22.82
CA GLU A 441 -1.75 -59.18 22.58
C GLU A 441 -1.61 -59.96 21.28
N ASP A 442 -2.26 -61.12 21.22
CA ASP A 442 -2.34 -61.88 19.96
C ASP A 442 -3.32 -61.25 18.97
N LYS A 443 -4.06 -60.20 19.35
CA LYS A 443 -5.08 -59.54 18.52
C LYS A 443 -5.32 -58.10 18.96
N GLY A 444 -5.67 -57.21 18.03
CA GLY A 444 -5.90 -55.80 18.34
C GLY A 444 -6.35 -54.95 17.15
N LEU A 445 -6.80 -53.73 17.45
CA LEU A 445 -7.16 -52.72 16.45
C LEU A 445 -6.10 -51.62 16.43
N ILE A 446 -5.53 -51.33 15.28
CA ILE A 446 -4.55 -50.26 15.09
C ILE A 446 -5.23 -49.13 14.36
N LEU A 447 -5.35 -47.98 15.02
CA LEU A 447 -6.04 -46.81 14.49
C LEU A 447 -5.02 -45.74 14.09
N SER A 448 -5.26 -45.07 12.97
CA SER A 448 -4.53 -43.87 12.59
C SER A 448 -5.45 -42.89 11.86
N VAL A 449 -5.21 -41.60 12.04
CA VAL A 449 -5.90 -40.55 11.29
C VAL A 449 -4.97 -40.06 10.19
N SER A 450 -5.44 -40.00 8.95
CA SER A 450 -4.63 -39.63 7.78
C SER A 450 -3.97 -38.25 7.92
N GLN A 451 -4.60 -37.35 8.68
CA GLN A 451 -4.08 -36.05 9.07
C GLN A 451 -4.39 -35.82 10.56
N PRO A 452 -3.48 -36.15 11.48
CA PRO A 452 -3.74 -36.05 12.93
C PRO A 452 -4.04 -34.62 13.41
N ALA A 453 -3.62 -33.60 12.66
CA ALA A 453 -3.99 -32.21 12.85
C ALA A 453 -4.62 -31.66 11.56
N HIS A 454 -5.89 -31.25 11.61
CA HIS A 454 -6.66 -30.76 10.46
C HIS A 454 -7.70 -29.71 10.86
N LEU A 455 -8.47 -29.19 9.90
CA LEU A 455 -9.52 -28.21 10.17
C LEU A 455 -10.80 -28.87 10.68
N ALA A 456 -11.51 -28.21 11.59
CA ALA A 456 -12.84 -28.60 12.01
C ALA A 456 -13.77 -28.68 10.79
N TRP A 457 -14.52 -29.77 10.69
CA TRP A 457 -15.42 -30.11 9.58
C TRP A 457 -14.73 -30.27 8.21
N ALA A 458 -13.41 -30.48 8.17
CA ALA A 458 -12.71 -30.78 6.92
C ALA A 458 -13.28 -32.02 6.23
N SER A 459 -13.27 -32.02 4.91
CA SER A 459 -13.55 -33.21 4.09
C SER A 459 -12.25 -33.96 3.77
N GLY A 460 -12.36 -35.25 3.44
CA GLY A 460 -11.22 -36.07 3.00
C GLY A 460 -10.32 -36.61 4.11
N ILE A 461 -10.63 -36.33 5.38
CA ILE A 461 -9.94 -36.95 6.52
C ILE A 461 -10.42 -38.40 6.67
N LYS A 462 -9.46 -39.32 6.85
CA LYS A 462 -9.73 -40.74 6.97
C LYS A 462 -9.27 -41.26 8.32
N LEU A 463 -10.11 -42.09 8.93
CA LEU A 463 -9.74 -42.99 10.01
C LEU A 463 -9.38 -44.34 9.39
N ASN A 464 -8.11 -44.70 9.45
CA ASN A 464 -7.62 -46.00 9.01
C ASN A 464 -7.53 -46.95 10.19
N ILE A 465 -7.98 -48.18 9.98
CA ILE A 465 -8.08 -49.20 11.01
C ILE A 465 -7.53 -50.50 10.47
N GLN A 466 -6.63 -51.14 11.21
CA GLN A 466 -6.18 -52.49 10.93
C GLN A 466 -6.60 -53.42 12.07
N ALA A 467 -7.28 -54.50 11.73
CA ALA A 467 -7.69 -55.54 12.65
C ALA A 467 -6.86 -56.78 12.39
N LEU A 468 -5.87 -57.02 13.26
CA LEU A 468 -4.84 -58.03 13.06
C LEU A 468 -4.84 -59.03 14.21
N GLN A 469 -4.43 -60.26 13.90
CA GLN A 469 -4.17 -61.32 14.86
C GLN A 469 -2.87 -62.05 14.53
N ASN A 470 -2.27 -62.66 15.56
CA ASN A 470 -1.10 -63.51 15.42
C ASN A 470 -1.51 -64.90 14.96
N SER A 471 -0.95 -65.32 13.82
CA SER A 471 -0.98 -66.71 13.36
C SER A 471 0.45 -67.17 13.11
N ALA A 472 0.95 -68.07 13.95
CA ALA A 472 2.30 -68.64 13.86
C ALA A 472 3.43 -67.59 13.76
N GLY A 473 3.30 -66.47 14.48
CA GLY A 473 4.30 -65.40 14.53
C GLY A 473 4.20 -64.35 13.42
N THR A 474 3.21 -64.47 12.52
CA THR A 474 2.91 -63.52 11.44
C THR A 474 1.57 -62.84 11.67
N CYS A 475 1.47 -61.53 11.41
CA CYS A 475 0.19 -60.83 11.53
C CYS A 475 -0.68 -61.15 10.32
N VAL A 476 -1.82 -61.78 10.59
CA VAL A 476 -2.87 -62.06 9.62
C VAL A 476 -4.12 -61.26 9.97
N PRO A 477 -5.05 -61.03 9.03
CA PRO A 477 -6.31 -60.37 9.32
C PRO A 477 -7.09 -61.08 10.44
N LEU A 478 -7.55 -60.32 11.44
CA LEU A 478 -8.49 -60.81 12.46
C LEU A 478 -9.91 -60.92 11.88
N VAL A 479 -10.27 -60.00 10.99
CA VAL A 479 -11.58 -59.94 10.33
C VAL A 479 -11.40 -59.64 8.84
N LYS A 480 -12.39 -60.04 8.03
CA LYS A 480 -12.49 -59.76 6.59
C LYS A 480 -13.94 -59.45 6.23
N GLY A 481 -14.14 -58.64 5.21
CA GLY A 481 -15.47 -58.21 4.77
C GLY A 481 -16.11 -57.23 5.77
N THR A 482 -17.43 -57.04 5.63
CA THR A 482 -18.19 -56.08 6.45
C THR A 482 -18.29 -56.56 7.89
N THR A 483 -17.69 -55.80 8.81
CA THR A 483 -17.60 -56.12 10.24
C THR A 483 -18.03 -54.92 11.09
N PRO A 484 -18.92 -55.11 12.09
CA PRO A 484 -19.30 -54.05 13.02
C PRO A 484 -18.19 -53.79 14.04
N ILE A 485 -17.72 -52.54 14.13
CA ILE A 485 -16.76 -52.07 15.13
C ILE A 485 -17.47 -51.04 16.03
N ALA A 486 -17.40 -51.21 17.34
CA ALA A 486 -17.97 -50.28 18.31
C ALA A 486 -16.98 -49.15 18.60
N PHE A 487 -17.38 -47.92 18.29
CA PHE A 487 -16.60 -46.71 18.57
C PHE A 487 -17.17 -45.89 19.72
N SER A 488 -16.31 -45.24 20.47
CA SER A 488 -16.65 -44.12 21.36
C SER A 488 -15.67 -42.98 21.15
N CYS A 489 -15.95 -41.78 21.68
CA CYS A 489 -14.99 -40.68 21.70
C CYS A 489 -14.90 -40.01 23.07
N ASP A 490 -13.83 -39.25 23.30
CA ASP A 490 -13.63 -38.44 24.49
C ASP A 490 -13.08 -37.06 24.10
N TYR A 491 -13.51 -36.00 24.80
CA TYR A 491 -12.92 -34.67 24.65
C TYR A 491 -11.68 -34.55 25.54
N VAL A 492 -10.51 -34.52 24.90
CA VAL A 492 -9.22 -34.43 25.60
C VAL A 492 -8.85 -32.98 25.88
N ASN A 493 -9.22 -32.06 24.98
CA ASN A 493 -9.08 -30.63 25.20
C ASN A 493 -10.12 -29.89 24.36
N PRO A 494 -11.10 -29.18 24.93
CA PRO A 494 -11.32 -28.97 26.36
C PRO A 494 -11.78 -30.23 27.10
N VAL A 495 -11.24 -30.46 28.31
CA VAL A 495 -11.66 -31.58 29.19
C VAL A 495 -13.01 -31.26 29.86
N SER A 496 -13.15 -30.03 30.37
CA SER A 496 -14.36 -29.56 31.06
C SER A 496 -15.11 -28.56 30.20
N GLY A 497 -16.44 -28.68 30.12
CA GLY A 497 -17.28 -27.74 29.39
C GLY A 497 -17.13 -27.84 27.87
N ALA A 498 -16.66 -28.97 27.33
CA ALA A 498 -16.73 -29.21 25.89
C ALA A 498 -18.18 -29.11 25.39
N ASN A 499 -18.38 -28.47 24.25
CA ASN A 499 -19.62 -28.55 23.49
C ASN A 499 -19.80 -29.98 23.00
N ALA A 500 -20.79 -30.68 23.53
CA ALA A 500 -21.01 -32.09 23.27
C ALA A 500 -21.58 -32.30 21.85
N VAL A 501 -20.69 -32.53 20.88
CA VAL A 501 -21.02 -32.90 19.50
C VAL A 501 -20.38 -34.26 19.12
N PRO A 502 -21.07 -35.10 18.33
CA PRO A 502 -20.53 -36.39 17.93
C PRO A 502 -19.38 -36.25 16.93
N VAL A 503 -18.56 -37.29 16.85
CA VAL A 503 -17.60 -37.52 15.77
C VAL A 503 -18.28 -38.35 14.68
N LEU A 504 -18.20 -37.94 13.42
CA LEU A 504 -18.75 -38.69 12.30
C LEU A 504 -17.69 -39.68 11.79
N ILE A 505 -17.99 -40.98 11.86
CA ILE A 505 -17.15 -42.05 11.33
C ILE A 505 -17.95 -42.82 10.28
N GLY A 506 -17.51 -42.80 9.03
CA GLY A 506 -18.24 -43.45 7.92
C GLY A 506 -19.67 -42.91 7.74
N GLY A 507 -19.92 -41.66 8.13
CA GLY A 507 -21.24 -41.02 8.11
C GLY A 507 -22.15 -41.34 9.31
N LYS A 508 -21.72 -42.17 10.27
CA LYS A 508 -22.47 -42.43 11.52
C LYS A 508 -21.98 -41.52 12.65
N ASN A 509 -22.91 -41.00 13.46
CA ASN A 509 -22.62 -40.18 14.63
C ASN A 509 -22.16 -41.04 15.82
N VAL A 510 -20.87 -40.97 16.14
CA VAL A 510 -20.27 -41.58 17.33
C VAL A 510 -20.33 -40.58 18.48
N GLN A 511 -21.06 -40.94 19.54
CA GLN A 511 -21.25 -40.08 20.71
C GLN A 511 -20.03 -40.18 21.64
N CYS A 512 -19.61 -39.08 22.25
CA CYS A 512 -18.46 -39.08 23.17
C CYS A 512 -18.81 -39.51 24.61
N SER A 513 -19.94 -40.19 24.78
CA SER A 513 -20.43 -40.70 26.07
C SER A 513 -21.06 -42.10 25.94
N GLY A 514 -20.78 -42.81 24.85
CA GLY A 514 -21.31 -44.16 24.62
C GLY A 514 -20.65 -44.88 23.45
N ASN A 515 -21.02 -46.15 23.26
CA ASN A 515 -20.51 -46.97 22.15
C ASN A 515 -21.50 -46.97 20.99
N THR A 516 -21.04 -46.60 19.79
CA THR A 516 -21.78 -46.64 18.53
C THR A 516 -21.17 -47.68 17.60
N SER A 517 -21.97 -48.63 17.10
CA SER A 517 -21.52 -49.62 16.11
C SER A 517 -21.48 -49.04 14.69
N VAL A 518 -20.29 -49.09 14.07
CA VAL A 518 -20.05 -48.67 12.69
C VAL A 518 -19.55 -49.86 11.87
N ASP A 519 -20.21 -50.12 10.75
CA ASP A 519 -19.86 -51.23 9.87
C ASP A 519 -18.72 -50.82 8.96
N LEU A 520 -17.61 -51.54 9.03
CA LEU A 520 -16.41 -51.29 8.23
C LEU A 520 -16.11 -52.49 7.35
N THR A 521 -15.73 -52.22 6.09
CA THR A 521 -15.35 -53.25 5.14
C THR A 521 -13.84 -53.46 5.20
N PHE A 522 -13.41 -54.59 5.76
CA PHE A 522 -12.01 -54.97 5.84
C PHE A 522 -11.56 -55.74 4.61
N ASP A 523 -10.41 -55.37 4.05
CA ASP A 523 -9.78 -56.05 2.92
C ASP A 523 -9.07 -57.36 3.35
N ASP A 524 -8.40 -58.01 2.39
CA ASP A 524 -7.64 -59.24 2.62
C ASP A 524 -6.43 -59.07 3.53
N ASN A 525 -6.03 -57.84 3.84
CA ASN A 525 -4.99 -57.49 4.80
C ASN A 525 -5.56 -57.07 6.16
N GLY A 526 -6.89 -57.21 6.36
CA GLY A 526 -7.54 -56.79 7.59
C GLY A 526 -7.49 -55.28 7.79
N SER A 527 -7.39 -54.51 6.71
CA SER A 527 -7.35 -53.05 6.70
C SER A 527 -8.68 -52.48 6.23
N ALA A 528 -9.16 -51.45 6.92
CA ALA A 528 -10.34 -50.69 6.56
C ALA A 528 -10.06 -49.18 6.70
N SER A 529 -10.85 -48.37 6.01
CA SER A 529 -10.78 -46.91 6.07
C SER A 529 -12.19 -46.34 6.07
N ALA A 530 -12.44 -45.36 6.95
CA ALA A 530 -13.71 -44.65 7.03
C ALA A 530 -13.46 -43.13 6.96
N SER A 531 -14.44 -42.38 6.44
CA SER A 531 -14.41 -40.92 6.55
C SER A 531 -14.47 -40.50 8.02
N LEU A 532 -13.72 -39.47 8.38
CA LEU A 532 -13.71 -38.88 9.72
C LEU A 532 -14.08 -37.40 9.60
N GLN A 533 -15.06 -36.93 10.36
CA GLN A 533 -15.37 -35.50 10.48
C GLN A 533 -15.75 -35.14 11.92
N TYR A 534 -15.39 -33.93 12.34
CA TYR A 534 -15.72 -33.41 13.66
C TYR A 534 -15.95 -31.90 13.58
N ALA A 535 -17.07 -31.41 14.12
CA ALA A 535 -17.56 -30.04 13.89
C ALA A 535 -16.86 -28.97 14.72
N GLU A 536 -16.24 -29.39 15.82
CA GLU A 536 -15.69 -28.52 16.84
C GLU A 536 -14.16 -28.54 16.81
N VAL A 537 -13.57 -27.65 17.60
CA VAL A 537 -12.11 -27.51 17.72
C VAL A 537 -11.61 -28.13 19.01
N GLY A 538 -10.30 -28.36 19.06
CA GLY A 538 -9.61 -28.93 20.21
C GLY A 538 -9.02 -30.31 19.90
N GLN A 539 -8.75 -31.08 20.95
CA GLN A 539 -8.22 -32.44 20.87
C GLN A 539 -9.30 -33.45 21.24
N THR A 540 -9.50 -34.45 20.38
CA THR A 540 -10.51 -35.50 20.55
C THR A 540 -9.86 -36.87 20.43
N ARG A 541 -10.31 -37.82 21.26
CA ARG A 541 -9.91 -39.22 21.22
C ARG A 541 -11.04 -40.06 20.63
N ILE A 542 -10.70 -41.07 19.85
CA ILE A 542 -11.60 -42.14 19.40
C ILE A 542 -11.10 -43.44 20.00
N ASN A 543 -11.99 -44.20 20.63
CA ASN A 543 -11.75 -45.57 21.07
C ASN A 543 -12.55 -46.52 20.18
N ALA A 544 -11.99 -47.69 19.87
CA ALA A 544 -12.65 -48.74 19.10
C ALA A 544 -12.55 -50.08 19.83
N SER A 545 -13.60 -50.87 19.72
CA SER A 545 -13.67 -52.22 20.26
C SER A 545 -14.41 -53.16 19.31
N TYR A 546 -13.95 -54.40 19.25
CA TYR A 546 -14.53 -55.50 18.49
C TYR A 546 -14.67 -56.70 19.42
N VAL A 547 -15.85 -57.30 19.47
CA VAL A 547 -16.14 -58.52 20.24
C VAL A 547 -17.01 -59.46 19.42
N LYS A 548 -16.55 -60.69 19.18
CA LYS A 548 -17.33 -61.76 18.52
C LYS A 548 -16.80 -63.14 18.90
N ASP A 549 -17.66 -64.07 19.31
CA ASP A 549 -17.33 -65.49 19.54
C ASP A 549 -16.05 -65.71 20.38
N SER A 550 -15.89 -64.96 21.47
CA SER A 550 -14.68 -64.95 22.37
C SER A 550 -13.42 -64.29 21.79
N LEU A 551 -13.49 -63.75 20.57
CA LEU A 551 -12.49 -62.85 20.01
C LEU A 551 -12.80 -61.42 20.47
N GLY A 552 -11.80 -60.76 21.03
CA GLY A 552 -11.89 -59.37 21.52
C GLY A 552 -10.66 -58.59 21.07
N ALA A 553 -10.86 -57.40 20.51
CA ALA A 553 -9.79 -56.49 20.10
C ALA A 553 -10.19 -55.04 20.41
N SER A 554 -9.23 -54.20 20.77
CA SER A 554 -9.47 -52.77 21.02
C SER A 554 -8.30 -51.93 20.53
N GLY A 555 -8.53 -50.61 20.41
CA GLY A 555 -7.53 -49.62 20.04
C GLY A 555 -8.05 -48.21 20.20
N ALA A 556 -7.17 -47.22 20.18
CA ALA A 556 -7.53 -45.81 20.30
C ALA A 556 -6.62 -44.91 19.46
N VAL A 557 -7.10 -43.73 19.10
CA VAL A 557 -6.32 -42.67 18.41
C VAL A 557 -6.80 -41.29 18.83
N GLU A 558 -5.90 -40.31 18.84
CA GLU A 558 -6.21 -38.90 19.06
C GLU A 558 -5.98 -38.08 17.80
N PHE A 559 -6.76 -37.01 17.64
CA PHE A 559 -6.55 -36.00 16.61
C PHE A 559 -6.90 -34.61 17.13
N THR A 560 -6.37 -33.59 16.47
CA THR A 560 -6.59 -32.18 16.78
C THR A 560 -7.31 -31.50 15.61
N THR A 561 -8.37 -30.75 15.91
CA THR A 561 -9.09 -29.90 14.95
C THR A 561 -8.92 -28.43 15.27
N ALA A 562 -8.51 -27.64 14.29
CA ALA A 562 -8.40 -26.19 14.40
C ALA A 562 -9.56 -25.48 13.70
N PRO A 563 -9.90 -24.22 14.05
CA PRO A 563 -10.85 -23.42 13.28
C PRO A 563 -10.43 -23.34 11.81
N ALA A 564 -11.37 -23.37 10.87
CA ALA A 564 -11.06 -23.21 9.46
C ALA A 564 -10.79 -21.73 9.10
N SER A 565 -11.55 -20.82 9.69
CA SER A 565 -11.42 -19.38 9.45
C SER A 565 -11.94 -18.57 10.63
N PHE A 566 -11.58 -17.29 10.67
CA PHE A 566 -12.23 -16.31 11.53
C PHE A 566 -13.15 -15.42 10.71
N LYS A 567 -14.22 -14.93 11.33
CA LYS A 567 -15.13 -13.95 10.74
C LYS A 567 -15.09 -12.70 11.59
N ALA A 568 -14.88 -11.56 10.96
CA ALA A 568 -15.02 -10.25 11.58
C ALA A 568 -16.22 -9.54 10.95
N GLU A 569 -17.15 -9.08 11.78
CA GLU A 569 -18.38 -8.39 11.34
C GLU A 569 -18.47 -7.04 12.03
N ALA A 570 -18.35 -5.97 11.25
CA ALA A 570 -18.52 -4.62 11.77
C ALA A 570 -20.00 -4.20 11.69
N VAL A 571 -20.52 -3.63 12.77
CA VAL A 571 -21.90 -3.16 12.89
C VAL A 571 -21.90 -1.75 13.46
N ARG A 572 -22.54 -0.81 12.77
CA ARG A 572 -22.72 0.56 13.25
C ARG A 572 -23.62 0.58 14.48
N VAL A 573 -23.33 1.50 15.41
CA VAL A 573 -24.19 1.73 16.59
C VAL A 573 -25.40 2.59 16.23
N SER A 574 -25.28 3.50 15.26
CA SER A 574 -26.37 4.41 14.89
C SER A 574 -27.30 3.82 13.81
N SER A 575 -28.56 4.24 13.84
CA SER A 575 -29.61 3.88 12.87
C SER A 575 -29.86 4.98 11.81
N ALA A 576 -29.03 6.02 11.74
CA ALA A 576 -29.22 7.14 10.82
C ALA A 576 -28.87 6.74 9.37
N SER A 577 -29.70 7.23 8.43
CA SER A 577 -29.73 7.14 6.94
C SER A 577 -28.91 6.04 6.26
N GLN A 578 -29.46 5.41 5.22
CA GLN A 578 -28.68 4.52 4.36
C GLN A 578 -27.45 5.26 3.81
N LEU A 579 -26.27 4.83 4.25
CA LEU A 579 -25.01 5.19 3.61
C LEU A 579 -24.96 4.51 2.24
N SER A 580 -24.09 5.01 1.37
CA SER A 580 -23.77 4.32 0.13
C SER A 580 -23.22 2.92 0.41
N PRO A 581 -23.32 1.97 -0.55
CA PRO A 581 -22.63 0.68 -0.43
C PRO A 581 -21.10 0.79 -0.32
N THR A 582 -20.53 1.97 -0.62
CA THR A 582 -19.08 2.22 -0.64
C THR A 582 -18.53 2.78 0.67
N ALA A 583 -19.39 3.27 1.57
CA ALA A 583 -19.02 3.76 2.89
C ALA A 583 -19.63 2.89 3.99
N PHE A 584 -18.79 2.43 4.92
CA PHE A 584 -19.24 1.70 6.09
C PHE A 584 -19.91 2.63 7.10
N ALA A 585 -19.28 3.76 7.45
CA ALA A 585 -19.75 4.73 8.46
C ALA A 585 -19.27 6.15 8.15
N LYS A 586 -19.78 7.17 8.85
CA LYS A 586 -19.17 8.51 8.87
C LYS A 586 -17.99 8.57 9.83
N ALA A 587 -17.04 9.47 9.58
CA ALA A 587 -15.89 9.71 10.45
C ALA A 587 -16.36 10.07 11.87
N SER A 588 -15.73 9.47 12.87
CA SER A 588 -16.07 9.55 14.29
C SER A 588 -17.41 8.91 14.70
N GLU A 589 -18.08 8.18 13.80
CA GLU A 589 -19.26 7.40 14.17
C GLU A 589 -18.84 6.11 14.92
N PRO A 590 -19.45 5.80 16.08
CA PRO A 590 -19.12 4.60 16.83
C PRO A 590 -19.65 3.32 16.15
N PHE A 591 -18.85 2.26 16.19
CA PHE A 591 -19.19 0.94 15.67
C PHE A 591 -18.65 -0.18 16.55
N ASN A 592 -19.14 -1.40 16.33
CA ASN A 592 -18.71 -2.61 17.01
C ASN A 592 -18.17 -3.61 16.00
N VAL A 593 -17.23 -4.46 16.41
CA VAL A 593 -16.72 -5.56 15.58
C VAL A 593 -16.91 -6.88 16.31
N ARG A 594 -17.75 -7.77 15.78
CA ARG A 594 -17.96 -9.12 16.34
C ARG A 594 -16.99 -10.09 15.68
N LEU A 595 -16.32 -10.92 16.48
CA LEU A 595 -15.41 -11.96 15.99
C LEU A 595 -16.02 -13.35 16.24
N THR A 596 -15.90 -14.26 15.27
CA THR A 596 -16.37 -15.65 15.39
C THR A 596 -15.37 -16.61 14.75
N ALA A 597 -15.04 -17.70 15.44
CA ALA A 597 -14.26 -18.81 14.90
C ALA A 597 -15.21 -19.79 14.19
N LEU A 598 -14.91 -20.13 12.95
CA LEU A 598 -15.76 -20.94 12.08
C LEU A 598 -15.07 -22.25 11.69
N ASN A 599 -15.85 -23.31 11.55
CA ASN A 599 -15.40 -24.56 10.93
C ASN A 599 -15.46 -24.47 9.39
N ALA A 600 -15.06 -25.53 8.69
CA ALA A 600 -15.00 -25.54 7.23
C ALA A 600 -16.37 -25.45 6.53
N LYS A 601 -17.48 -25.58 7.28
CA LYS A 601 -18.85 -25.36 6.79
C LYS A 601 -19.33 -23.91 6.98
N GLY A 602 -18.58 -23.10 7.73
CA GLY A 602 -18.98 -21.74 8.10
C GLY A 602 -19.83 -21.65 9.36
N ASP A 603 -19.98 -22.76 10.11
CA ASP A 603 -20.69 -22.79 11.39
C ASP A 603 -19.72 -22.41 12.55
N PRO A 604 -20.17 -21.70 13.60
CA PRO A 604 -19.33 -21.37 14.75
C PRO A 604 -18.81 -22.60 15.50
N THR A 605 -17.53 -22.56 15.90
CA THR A 605 -16.89 -23.60 16.71
C THR A 605 -16.95 -23.24 18.20
N LYS A 606 -17.93 -23.75 18.93
CA LYS A 606 -18.20 -23.37 20.33
C LYS A 606 -17.10 -23.76 21.32
N ASN A 607 -16.27 -24.74 20.99
CA ASN A 607 -15.12 -25.13 21.82
C ASN A 607 -13.98 -24.10 21.78
N PHE A 608 -13.94 -23.20 20.79
CA PHE A 608 -12.90 -22.18 20.71
C PHE A 608 -13.04 -21.20 21.88
N GLY A 609 -11.97 -21.04 22.66
CA GLY A 609 -11.94 -20.27 23.91
C GLY A 609 -12.20 -21.11 25.17
N ARG A 610 -12.54 -22.40 25.04
CA ARG A 610 -12.74 -23.31 26.18
C ARG A 610 -11.55 -24.22 26.43
N GLU A 611 -10.57 -24.26 25.52
CA GLU A 611 -9.38 -25.12 25.61
C GLU A 611 -8.52 -24.78 26.84
N THR A 612 -7.59 -25.66 27.20
CA THR A 612 -6.60 -25.41 28.26
C THR A 612 -5.19 -25.49 27.66
N PRO A 613 -4.44 -24.37 27.56
CA PRO A 613 -4.87 -22.99 27.83
C PRO A 613 -5.90 -22.48 26.79
N PRO A 614 -6.79 -21.52 27.15
CA PRO A 614 -7.80 -20.99 26.25
C PRO A 614 -7.20 -20.35 25.00
N GLN A 615 -7.72 -20.70 23.82
CA GLN A 615 -7.33 -20.04 22.58
C GLN A 615 -8.09 -18.73 22.39
N ASN A 616 -7.46 -17.73 21.77
CA ASN A 616 -8.03 -16.39 21.67
C ASN A 616 -7.75 -15.74 20.32
N PHE A 617 -8.58 -14.77 19.96
CA PHE A 617 -8.35 -13.88 18.83
C PHE A 617 -7.25 -12.88 19.17
N TYR A 618 -6.51 -12.49 18.15
CA TYR A 618 -5.57 -11.38 18.18
C TYR A 618 -5.93 -10.43 17.05
N ILE A 619 -6.18 -9.18 17.40
CA ILE A 619 -6.45 -8.10 16.47
C ILE A 619 -5.14 -7.32 16.30
N ASP A 620 -4.57 -7.34 15.10
CA ASP A 620 -3.46 -6.44 14.78
C ASP A 620 -3.96 -5.00 14.84
N THR A 621 -3.11 -4.04 15.22
CA THR A 621 -3.46 -2.62 15.15
C THR A 621 -3.99 -2.32 13.74
N PRO A 622 -5.25 -1.86 13.59
CA PRO A 622 -5.84 -1.63 12.27
C PRO A 622 -4.94 -0.73 11.44
N ALA A 623 -4.72 -1.08 10.19
CA ALA A 623 -3.81 -0.37 9.31
C ALA A 623 -4.57 0.60 8.42
N MET A 624 -3.98 1.76 8.13
CA MET A 624 -4.50 2.68 7.15
C MET A 624 -4.25 2.14 5.73
N VAL A 625 -5.30 1.96 4.93
CA VAL A 625 -5.20 1.49 3.54
C VAL A 625 -5.24 2.67 2.57
N GLU A 626 -6.20 3.57 2.76
CA GLU A 626 -6.41 4.70 1.86
C GLU A 626 -6.84 5.95 2.63
N PRO A 627 -6.05 7.04 2.62
CA PRO A 627 -4.75 7.16 1.98
C PRO A 627 -3.65 6.36 2.71
N ALA A 628 -2.67 5.81 1.99
CA ALA A 628 -1.62 4.94 2.54
C ALA A 628 -0.76 5.61 3.65
N ASN A 629 -0.65 6.94 3.63
CA ASN A 629 0.08 7.74 4.62
C ASN A 629 -0.87 8.60 5.48
N GLY A 630 -2.14 8.20 5.60
CA GLY A 630 -3.13 8.92 6.38
C GLY A 630 -2.92 8.81 7.90
N VAL A 631 -3.50 9.76 8.62
CA VAL A 631 -3.62 9.73 10.08
C VAL A 631 -4.51 8.55 10.47
N ASN A 632 -3.95 7.62 11.24
CA ASN A 632 -4.65 6.43 11.71
C ASN A 632 -5.18 6.64 13.15
N ALA A 633 -6.22 7.46 13.29
CA ALA A 633 -6.82 7.81 14.58
C ALA A 633 -7.91 6.82 15.01
N ILE A 634 -7.55 5.53 15.14
CA ILE A 634 -8.50 4.50 15.59
C ILE A 634 -8.47 4.30 17.11
N THR A 635 -9.65 4.32 17.72
CA THR A 635 -9.89 3.85 19.08
C THR A 635 -10.50 2.45 19.01
N ILE A 636 -9.90 1.49 19.70
CA ILE A 636 -10.34 0.10 19.76
C ILE A 636 -11.02 -0.14 21.12
N GLY A 637 -12.30 -0.53 21.08
CA GLY A 637 -13.04 -0.96 22.27
C GLY A 637 -12.58 -2.35 22.76
N PRO A 638 -12.59 -2.62 24.07
CA PRO A 638 -12.26 -3.91 24.64
C PRO A 638 -13.35 -4.96 24.36
N TYR A 639 -12.95 -6.23 24.51
CA TYR A 639 -13.80 -7.40 24.29
C TYR A 639 -14.03 -8.15 25.60
N LYS A 640 -15.19 -8.80 25.69
CA LYS A 640 -15.44 -9.84 26.68
C LYS A 640 -14.57 -11.08 26.37
N SER A 641 -14.43 -11.98 27.34
CA SER A 641 -13.80 -13.29 27.09
C SER A 641 -14.50 -14.03 25.96
N VAL A 642 -13.76 -14.84 25.21
CA VAL A 642 -14.33 -15.70 24.16
C VAL A 642 -15.31 -16.68 24.79
N VAL A 643 -16.55 -16.69 24.31
CA VAL A 643 -17.60 -17.64 24.73
C VAL A 643 -18.24 -18.21 23.47
N ASP A 644 -18.39 -19.52 23.41
CA ASP A 644 -18.99 -20.24 22.28
C ASP A 644 -18.34 -19.89 20.93
N GLY A 645 -17.02 -19.77 20.92
CA GLY A 645 -16.24 -19.44 19.73
C GLY A 645 -16.43 -18.01 19.21
N ALA A 646 -17.05 -17.13 19.97
CA ALA A 646 -17.23 -15.73 19.60
C ALA A 646 -16.62 -14.79 20.65
N ALA A 647 -16.00 -13.71 20.16
CA ALA A 647 -15.66 -12.56 20.98
C ALA A 647 -16.63 -11.42 20.63
N VAL A 648 -17.31 -10.92 21.66
CA VAL A 648 -18.23 -9.78 21.55
C VAL A 648 -17.63 -8.58 22.27
N PRO A 649 -17.82 -7.35 21.75
CA PRO A 649 -17.41 -6.13 22.44
C PRO A 649 -18.03 -6.02 23.84
N GLU A 650 -17.40 -5.24 24.72
CA GLU A 650 -18.03 -4.83 25.98
C GLU A 650 -19.31 -4.01 25.73
N ASP A 651 -20.22 -3.99 26.70
CA ASP A 651 -21.50 -3.30 26.53
C ASP A 651 -21.35 -1.77 26.61
N GLY A 652 -22.18 -1.07 25.84
CA GLY A 652 -22.22 0.39 25.82
C GLY A 652 -20.94 1.04 25.26
N GLN A 653 -20.67 2.28 25.69
CA GLN A 653 -19.56 3.09 25.17
C GLN A 653 -18.19 2.45 25.33
N LYS A 654 -18.02 1.55 26.31
CA LYS A 654 -16.74 0.86 26.52
C LYS A 654 -16.35 0.04 25.31
N GLY A 655 -17.26 -0.77 24.76
CA GLY A 655 -16.98 -1.64 23.62
C GLY A 655 -16.95 -0.96 22.25
N TYR A 656 -17.26 0.34 22.17
CA TYR A 656 -17.32 1.03 20.90
C TYR A 656 -15.94 1.31 20.33
N TRP A 657 -15.78 0.95 19.08
CA TRP A 657 -14.70 1.39 18.24
C TRP A 657 -15.08 2.71 17.59
N ARG A 658 -14.08 3.53 17.30
CA ARG A 658 -14.28 4.80 16.61
C ARG A 658 -13.06 5.09 15.76
N PHE A 659 -13.28 5.47 14.52
CA PHE A 659 -12.22 5.96 13.65
C PHE A 659 -12.42 7.46 13.47
N ASP A 660 -11.54 8.26 14.07
CA ASP A 660 -11.61 9.72 14.09
C ASP A 660 -10.93 10.34 12.88
N GLU A 661 -11.14 9.71 11.71
CA GLU A 661 -10.72 10.23 10.42
C GLU A 661 -11.56 9.66 9.27
N THR A 662 -11.26 10.10 8.06
CA THR A 662 -11.81 9.56 6.81
C THR A 662 -10.85 8.59 6.15
N GLY A 663 -11.36 7.79 5.21
CA GLY A 663 -10.58 6.83 4.44
C GLY A 663 -10.89 5.37 4.79
N THR A 664 -10.08 4.46 4.25
CA THR A 664 -10.25 3.02 4.43
C THR A 664 -9.23 2.49 5.43
N ILE A 665 -9.72 1.84 6.50
CA ILE A 665 -8.89 1.08 7.44
C ILE A 665 -9.05 -0.42 7.18
N GLN A 666 -7.99 -1.19 7.46
CA GLN A 666 -8.00 -2.64 7.44
C GLN A 666 -7.88 -3.19 8.86
N ILE A 667 -8.87 -3.96 9.26
CA ILE A 667 -8.83 -4.77 10.48
C ILE A 667 -8.32 -6.15 10.11
N LYS A 668 -7.27 -6.59 10.79
CA LYS A 668 -6.70 -7.92 10.59
C LYS A 668 -6.81 -8.72 11.88
N VAL A 669 -7.44 -9.89 11.78
CA VAL A 669 -7.68 -10.80 12.89
C VAL A 669 -6.94 -12.09 12.62
N ARG A 670 -6.24 -12.62 13.62
CA ARG A 670 -5.49 -13.87 13.57
C ARG A 670 -5.56 -14.58 14.92
N GLN A 671 -5.11 -15.83 15.00
CA GLN A 671 -4.93 -16.46 16.31
C GLN A 671 -3.72 -15.84 17.03
N LYS A 672 -3.83 -15.72 18.35
CA LYS A 672 -2.72 -15.34 19.21
C LYS A 672 -1.61 -16.40 19.10
N ASP A 673 -0.36 -15.96 18.92
CA ASP A 673 0.87 -16.77 18.95
C ASP A 673 1.18 -17.71 17.75
N SER A 674 0.26 -17.98 16.82
CA SER A 674 0.59 -18.67 15.57
C SER A 674 -0.48 -18.54 14.48
N SER A 675 -0.06 -18.58 13.22
CA SER A 675 -0.98 -18.70 12.07
C SER A 675 -1.02 -20.11 11.47
N THR A 676 -0.14 -21.02 11.90
CA THR A 676 -0.01 -22.38 11.32
C THR A 676 -0.03 -23.50 12.35
N TYR A 677 0.06 -23.17 13.65
CA TYR A 677 -0.02 -24.11 14.76
C TYR A 677 -1.28 -23.86 15.58
N TYR A 678 -1.96 -24.93 15.97
CA TYR A 678 -3.10 -24.89 16.89
C TYR A 678 -2.89 -25.95 17.97
N LEU A 679 -2.94 -25.54 19.25
CA LEU A 679 -2.57 -26.36 20.41
C LEU A 679 -1.18 -27.03 20.28
N GLY A 680 -0.22 -26.31 19.70
CA GLY A 680 1.15 -26.80 19.48
C GLY A 680 1.33 -27.76 18.29
N ASN A 681 0.26 -28.12 17.59
CA ASN A 681 0.32 -28.97 16.41
C ASN A 681 0.28 -28.13 15.13
N LYS A 682 1.18 -28.42 14.18
CA LYS A 682 1.14 -27.82 12.85
C LYS A 682 -0.10 -28.36 12.11
N THR A 683 -1.00 -27.47 11.71
CA THR A 683 -2.29 -27.86 11.11
C THR A 683 -2.35 -27.40 9.66
N THR A 684 -2.56 -28.35 8.75
CA THR A 684 -2.64 -28.06 7.31
C THR A 684 -3.90 -27.27 6.98
N GLY A 685 -3.75 -26.19 6.19
CA GLY A 685 -4.86 -25.31 5.83
C GLY A 685 -5.32 -24.37 6.95
N PHE A 686 -4.69 -24.46 8.13
CA PHE A 686 -4.94 -23.53 9.22
C PHE A 686 -4.34 -22.18 8.88
N ASN A 687 -5.22 -21.22 8.56
CA ASN A 687 -4.84 -19.83 8.31
C ASN A 687 -6.03 -18.95 8.66
N THR A 688 -6.10 -18.52 9.92
CA THR A 688 -7.20 -17.70 10.44
C THR A 688 -7.01 -16.20 10.19
N ASN A 689 -6.20 -15.84 9.19
CA ASN A 689 -5.93 -14.45 8.84
C ASN A 689 -7.10 -13.85 8.06
N THR A 690 -8.01 -13.21 8.78
CA THR A 690 -9.17 -12.53 8.21
C THR A 690 -8.91 -11.04 8.14
N GLN A 691 -9.22 -10.44 7.00
CA GLN A 691 -9.12 -9.02 6.77
C GLN A 691 -10.51 -8.43 6.50
N LEU A 692 -10.80 -7.30 7.13
CA LEU A 692 -12.02 -6.53 6.94
C LEU A 692 -11.63 -5.08 6.67
N ASN A 693 -11.94 -4.59 5.47
CA ASN A 693 -11.73 -3.18 5.11
C ASN A 693 -13.01 -2.40 5.39
N LEU A 694 -12.89 -1.29 6.12
CA LEU A 694 -13.99 -0.39 6.47
C LEU A 694 -13.67 1.02 5.96
N THR A 695 -14.55 1.58 5.15
CA THR A 695 -14.40 2.93 4.57
C THR A 695 -15.22 3.94 5.36
N PHE A 696 -14.61 5.06 5.75
CA PHE A 696 -15.22 6.13 6.51
C PHE A 696 -15.30 7.41 5.67
N ALA A 697 -16.52 7.92 5.48
CA ALA A 697 -16.78 9.17 4.76
C ALA A 697 -16.71 10.38 5.70
N PRO A 698 -16.52 11.61 5.20
CA PRO A 698 -16.66 12.81 6.01
C PRO A 698 -18.03 12.85 6.71
N ASP A 699 -18.08 13.42 7.91
CA ASP A 699 -19.35 13.59 8.60
C ASP A 699 -20.26 14.57 7.84
N HIS A 700 -19.72 15.72 7.48
CA HIS A 700 -20.40 16.78 6.72
C HIS A 700 -19.39 17.67 5.98
N PHE A 701 -19.96 18.60 5.19
CA PHE A 701 -19.21 19.65 4.51
C PHE A 701 -19.68 21.05 4.93
N ASP A 702 -18.80 22.04 4.87
CA ASP A 702 -19.19 23.45 4.81
C ASP A 702 -18.86 24.00 3.42
N VAL A 703 -19.70 24.91 2.93
CA VAL A 703 -19.46 25.61 1.67
C VAL A 703 -19.12 27.08 1.96
N LEU A 704 -18.08 27.60 1.31
CA LEU A 704 -17.60 28.98 1.51
C LEU A 704 -17.28 29.65 0.17
N LEU A 705 -17.49 30.97 0.11
CA LEU A 705 -17.09 31.82 -1.01
C LEU A 705 -15.73 32.47 -0.71
N PRO A 706 -14.63 32.05 -1.37
CA PRO A 706 -13.31 32.62 -1.12
C PRO A 706 -13.18 34.06 -1.66
N PRO A 707 -12.19 34.86 -1.20
CA PRO A 707 -12.00 36.26 -1.61
C PRO A 707 -11.53 36.45 -3.07
N VAL A 708 -10.85 35.48 -3.67
CA VAL A 708 -10.30 35.56 -5.03
C VAL A 708 -11.35 35.09 -6.03
N GLY A 709 -11.64 35.91 -7.05
CA GLY A 709 -12.77 35.66 -7.96
C GLY A 709 -14.13 35.72 -7.22
N ALA A 710 -14.16 36.38 -6.06
CA ALA A 710 -15.31 36.44 -5.19
C ALA A 710 -16.52 37.09 -5.88
N PRO A 711 -17.71 36.54 -5.70
CA PRO A 711 -18.94 37.26 -5.94
C PRO A 711 -18.96 38.62 -5.23
N MET A 712 -19.57 39.61 -5.88
CA MET A 712 -19.57 41.00 -5.42
C MET A 712 -20.46 41.15 -4.19
N SER A 713 -20.12 42.05 -3.27
CA SER A 713 -20.89 42.25 -2.03
C SER A 713 -22.14 43.10 -2.28
N CYS A 714 -23.30 42.63 -1.81
CA CYS A 714 -24.53 43.42 -1.86
C CYS A 714 -24.47 44.68 -0.99
N ALA A 715 -23.87 44.58 0.21
CA ALA A 715 -23.67 45.71 1.11
C ALA A 715 -22.86 46.87 0.47
N GLY A 716 -21.94 46.58 -0.46
CA GLY A 716 -21.10 47.58 -1.11
C GLY A 716 -21.79 48.46 -2.16
N LEU A 717 -23.03 48.16 -2.56
CA LEU A 717 -23.77 48.90 -3.61
C LEU A 717 -24.69 50.02 -3.07
N GLY A 718 -24.95 50.04 -1.75
CA GLY A 718 -25.92 50.94 -1.12
C GLY A 718 -27.39 50.48 -1.28
N ALA A 719 -28.27 50.93 -0.37
CA ALA A 719 -29.62 50.37 -0.16
C ALA A 719 -30.57 50.40 -1.37
N LEU A 720 -30.50 51.41 -2.24
CA LEU A 720 -31.40 51.55 -3.40
C LEU A 720 -30.95 50.74 -4.63
N LYS A 721 -29.79 50.10 -4.55
CA LYS A 721 -29.16 49.40 -5.68
C LYS A 721 -28.96 47.91 -5.40
N THR A 722 -29.10 47.44 -4.16
CA THR A 722 -28.81 46.04 -3.81
C THR A 722 -29.73 45.07 -4.58
N PRO A 723 -29.15 44.05 -5.28
CA PRO A 723 -29.94 43.00 -5.91
C PRO A 723 -30.32 41.87 -4.94
N CYS A 724 -29.66 41.78 -3.77
CA CYS A 724 -30.00 40.80 -2.75
C CYS A 724 -31.35 41.14 -2.10
N ASP A 725 -32.13 40.11 -1.81
CA ASP A 725 -33.35 40.26 -1.02
C ASP A 725 -33.06 40.73 0.42
N GLY A 726 -34.07 41.26 1.09
CA GLY A 726 -33.93 41.78 2.46
C GLY A 726 -33.61 40.71 3.53
N SER A 727 -33.75 39.43 3.19
CA SER A 727 -33.31 38.31 4.04
C SER A 727 -31.82 37.98 3.90
N ASN A 728 -31.12 38.57 2.93
CA ASN A 728 -29.69 38.39 2.68
C ASN A 728 -28.96 39.72 2.40
N PRO A 729 -29.06 40.73 3.30
CA PRO A 729 -28.53 42.08 3.05
C PRO A 729 -27.00 42.10 2.91
N ASP A 730 -26.31 41.23 3.63
CA ASP A 730 -24.85 41.04 3.59
C ASP A 730 -24.40 39.98 2.56
N GLY A 731 -25.35 39.52 1.74
CA GLY A 731 -25.14 38.51 0.72
C GLY A 731 -24.14 38.93 -0.35
N LYS A 732 -23.87 37.96 -1.23
CA LYS A 732 -23.06 38.19 -2.43
C LYS A 732 -23.90 38.03 -3.68
N PHE A 733 -23.48 38.67 -4.77
CA PHE A 733 -24.13 38.53 -6.07
C PHE A 733 -23.11 38.39 -7.21
N LEU A 734 -23.56 37.78 -8.31
CA LEU A 734 -22.78 37.63 -9.54
C LEU A 734 -23.63 37.79 -10.79
N TYR A 735 -22.98 38.10 -11.90
CA TYR A 735 -23.63 38.13 -13.19
C TYR A 735 -23.94 36.73 -13.70
N PHE A 736 -25.05 36.59 -14.38
CA PHE A 736 -25.39 35.40 -15.12
C PHE A 736 -24.26 34.92 -16.05
N GLY A 737 -23.82 33.67 -15.92
CA GLY A 737 -22.71 33.13 -16.71
C GLY A 737 -21.32 33.61 -16.26
N GLN A 738 -21.22 34.39 -15.18
CA GLN A 738 -19.95 34.78 -14.59
C GLN A 738 -19.33 33.59 -13.85
N PRO A 739 -18.09 33.21 -14.19
CA PRO A 739 -17.40 32.17 -13.46
C PRO A 739 -17.00 32.68 -12.06
N PHE A 740 -17.13 31.83 -11.04
CA PHE A 740 -16.72 32.14 -9.67
C PHE A 740 -16.06 30.94 -9.00
N ALA A 741 -15.28 31.22 -7.96
CA ALA A 741 -14.64 30.20 -7.13
C ALA A 741 -15.51 29.81 -5.94
N LEU A 742 -15.38 28.56 -5.50
CA LEU A 742 -16.01 28.00 -4.32
C LEU A 742 -14.98 27.21 -3.53
N GLN A 743 -15.14 27.18 -2.21
CA GLN A 743 -14.39 26.32 -1.32
C GLN A 743 -15.36 25.40 -0.57
N VAL A 744 -14.99 24.13 -0.43
CA VAL A 744 -15.73 23.15 0.36
C VAL A 744 -14.83 22.63 1.46
N ASN A 745 -15.19 22.79 2.73
CA ASN A 745 -14.43 22.23 3.84
C ASN A 745 -15.02 20.89 4.27
N ALA A 746 -14.17 19.92 4.63
CA ALA A 746 -14.58 18.59 5.07
C ALA A 746 -14.26 18.37 6.56
N TYR A 747 -15.21 17.79 7.29
CA TYR A 747 -15.14 17.63 8.74
C TYR A 747 -15.39 16.19 9.19
N ILE A 748 -14.85 15.86 10.36
CA ILE A 748 -15.22 14.67 11.14
C ILE A 748 -16.30 15.03 12.18
N GLY A 749 -16.93 14.02 12.77
CA GLY A 749 -18.02 14.22 13.73
C GLY A 749 -17.60 14.76 15.12
N LEU A 750 -16.30 14.92 15.38
CA LEU A 750 -15.79 15.47 16.64
C LEU A 750 -15.67 17.00 16.62
N LYS A 751 -15.81 17.60 17.81
CA LYS A 751 -15.63 19.02 18.04
C LYS A 751 -14.44 19.29 18.96
N ASP A 752 -13.79 20.43 18.75
CA ASP A 752 -12.80 20.96 19.68
C ASP A 752 -13.46 21.52 20.96
N ALA A 753 -12.64 22.00 21.89
CA ALA A 753 -13.09 22.58 23.16
C ALA A 753 -13.90 23.88 22.97
N GLN A 754 -13.85 24.50 21.80
CA GLN A 754 -14.61 25.70 21.44
C GLN A 754 -15.92 25.35 20.72
N GLY A 755 -16.21 24.07 20.50
CA GLY A 755 -17.42 23.59 19.85
C GLY A 755 -17.36 23.61 18.32
N LYS A 756 -16.19 23.85 17.72
CA LYS A 756 -15.98 23.82 16.27
C LYS A 756 -15.63 22.39 15.83
N TYR A 757 -16.19 21.96 14.71
CA TYR A 757 -15.87 20.64 14.15
C TYR A 757 -14.41 20.54 13.71
N LEU A 758 -13.82 19.37 13.93
CA LEU A 758 -12.44 19.06 13.54
C LEU A 758 -12.35 18.73 12.05
N PRO A 759 -11.26 19.12 11.36
CA PRO A 759 -11.07 18.83 9.93
C PRO A 759 -10.82 17.35 9.67
N ALA A 760 -11.29 16.85 8.53
CA ALA A 760 -10.98 15.51 8.03
C ALA A 760 -9.61 15.48 7.33
N GLN A 761 -8.54 15.23 8.06
CA GLN A 761 -7.15 15.34 7.57
C GLN A 761 -6.84 14.40 6.40
N ASN A 762 -7.46 13.22 6.37
CA ASN A 762 -7.23 12.20 5.33
C ASN A 762 -8.07 12.44 4.08
N TYR A 763 -9.02 13.37 4.10
CA TYR A 763 -9.89 13.65 2.97
C TYR A 763 -9.18 14.56 1.96
N VAL A 764 -8.10 14.05 1.35
CA VAL A 764 -7.20 14.80 0.45
C VAL A 764 -6.88 14.00 -0.80
N ALA A 765 -6.51 14.72 -1.88
CA ALA A 765 -6.07 14.12 -3.14
C ALA A 765 -6.97 12.96 -3.62
N GLY A 766 -6.38 11.79 -3.90
CA GLY A 766 -7.11 10.61 -4.42
C GLY A 766 -8.07 9.94 -3.43
N ALA A 767 -7.97 10.23 -2.13
CA ALA A 767 -8.88 9.69 -1.12
C ALA A 767 -10.21 10.47 -1.06
N ALA A 768 -10.23 11.70 -1.57
CA ALA A 768 -11.45 12.51 -1.61
C ALA A 768 -12.41 11.99 -2.69
N ARG A 769 -13.69 11.88 -2.34
CA ARG A 769 -14.76 11.58 -3.31
C ARG A 769 -15.19 12.82 -4.05
N THR A 770 -15.74 12.63 -5.25
CA THR A 770 -16.36 13.71 -6.03
C THR A 770 -17.45 14.38 -5.20
N VAL A 771 -17.34 15.70 -5.08
CA VAL A 771 -18.36 16.55 -4.47
C VAL A 771 -19.13 17.26 -5.58
N ASP A 772 -20.44 17.05 -5.56
CA ASP A 772 -21.43 17.72 -6.39
C ASP A 772 -21.95 18.96 -5.68
N ILE A 773 -22.21 20.01 -6.47
CA ILE A 773 -22.85 21.24 -5.98
C ILE A 773 -24.25 21.32 -6.58
N SER A 774 -25.24 21.50 -5.71
CA SER A 774 -26.63 21.71 -6.07
C SER A 774 -27.13 23.07 -5.58
N LEU A 775 -28.16 23.58 -6.23
CA LEU A 775 -28.81 24.85 -5.87
C LEU A 775 -30.09 24.55 -5.09
N LEU A 776 -30.22 25.15 -3.92
CA LEU A 776 -31.46 25.10 -3.14
C LEU A 776 -32.11 26.48 -3.15
N GLY A 777 -33.35 26.57 -3.63
CA GLY A 777 -34.12 27.80 -3.62
C GLY A 777 -34.44 28.24 -2.18
N VAL A 778 -34.25 29.52 -1.89
CA VAL A 778 -34.61 30.08 -0.58
C VAL A 778 -36.14 30.23 -0.50
N GLY A 779 -36.75 29.76 0.59
CA GLY A 779 -38.20 29.88 0.84
C GLY A 779 -39.09 28.84 0.13
N GLY A 780 -38.53 27.73 -0.37
CA GLY A 780 -39.32 26.65 -1.00
C GLY A 780 -39.72 26.89 -2.47
N SER A 781 -39.35 28.04 -3.03
CA SER A 781 -39.50 28.35 -4.45
C SER A 781 -38.51 27.52 -5.27
N SER A 782 -38.98 26.73 -6.24
CA SER A 782 -38.08 26.06 -7.19
C SER A 782 -37.36 27.12 -8.03
N PRO A 783 -36.01 27.18 -8.02
CA PRO A 783 -35.30 28.20 -8.78
C PRO A 783 -35.59 28.02 -10.28
N THR A 784 -35.81 29.11 -11.00
CA THR A 784 -35.80 29.14 -12.48
C THR A 784 -34.42 28.79 -13.07
N VAL A 785 -33.42 28.58 -12.21
CA VAL A 785 -32.05 28.18 -12.48
C VAL A 785 -31.91 26.69 -12.14
N SER A 786 -31.78 25.82 -13.14
CA SER A 786 -31.72 24.36 -12.92
C SER A 786 -30.36 23.73 -13.22
N ALA A 787 -29.29 24.49 -13.43
CA ALA A 787 -27.99 23.90 -13.74
C ALA A 787 -26.79 24.64 -13.15
N VAL A 788 -26.06 23.94 -12.29
CA VAL A 788 -24.64 24.21 -12.05
C VAL A 788 -23.86 23.62 -13.22
N LYS A 789 -23.06 24.44 -13.89
CA LYS A 789 -22.14 23.99 -14.94
C LYS A 789 -20.69 24.24 -14.54
N TRP A 790 -19.82 23.44 -15.13
CA TRP A 790 -18.37 23.58 -15.02
C TRP A 790 -17.84 24.26 -16.28
N SER A 791 -16.94 25.23 -16.12
CA SER A 791 -16.37 26.00 -17.24
C SER A 791 -15.69 25.15 -18.32
N ASN A 792 -15.21 23.95 -17.98
CA ASN A 792 -14.50 23.03 -18.87
C ASN A 792 -15.20 21.69 -19.14
N GLY A 793 -16.49 21.55 -18.78
CA GLY A 793 -17.22 20.28 -18.90
C GLY A 793 -17.03 19.33 -17.72
N ASP A 794 -17.66 18.15 -17.78
CA ASP A 794 -17.98 17.30 -16.61
C ASP A 794 -17.04 16.10 -16.38
N THR A 795 -15.81 16.12 -16.92
CA THR A 795 -14.98 14.90 -17.04
C THR A 795 -13.69 14.90 -16.19
N THR A 796 -13.54 15.81 -15.23
CA THR A 796 -12.33 15.91 -14.37
C THR A 796 -12.66 16.08 -12.89
N PRO A 797 -11.75 15.73 -11.95
CA PRO A 797 -11.95 16.04 -10.53
C PRO A 797 -12.14 17.55 -10.34
N ARG A 798 -13.29 17.92 -9.75
CA ARG A 798 -13.77 19.31 -9.67
C ARG A 798 -13.09 20.08 -8.54
N PHE A 799 -12.96 19.42 -7.39
CA PHE A 799 -12.31 19.93 -6.20
C PHE A 799 -11.01 19.17 -5.96
N ILE A 800 -9.95 19.91 -5.66
CA ILE A 800 -8.70 19.36 -5.17
C ILE A 800 -8.68 19.64 -3.68
N PHE A 801 -8.82 18.57 -2.88
CA PHE A 801 -8.78 18.68 -1.44
C PHE A 801 -7.34 18.60 -0.93
N SER A 802 -7.00 19.55 -0.07
CA SER A 802 -5.75 19.57 0.68
C SER A 802 -6.02 19.88 2.16
N TYR A 803 -5.15 19.36 3.02
CA TYR A 803 -5.14 19.68 4.44
C TYR A 803 -4.11 20.78 4.69
N ASP A 804 -4.55 21.86 5.33
CA ASP A 804 -3.70 22.93 5.83
C ASP A 804 -3.40 22.67 7.30
N GLU A 805 -2.17 22.20 7.58
CA GLU A 805 -1.71 21.91 8.94
C GLU A 805 -1.69 23.14 9.85
N HIS A 806 -1.44 24.33 9.30
CA HIS A 806 -1.32 25.56 10.08
C HIS A 806 -2.70 26.03 10.57
N ASN A 807 -3.67 26.03 9.66
CA ASN A 807 -5.02 26.50 9.97
C ASN A 807 -5.97 25.39 10.47
N LYS A 808 -5.53 24.12 10.41
CA LYS A 808 -6.33 22.93 10.72
C LYS A 808 -7.64 22.92 9.95
N VAL A 809 -7.55 23.05 8.63
CA VAL A 809 -8.69 23.01 7.71
C VAL A 809 -8.38 22.05 6.58
N THR A 810 -9.33 21.15 6.30
CA THR A 810 -9.32 20.40 5.04
C THR A 810 -10.25 21.08 4.07
N SER A 811 -9.69 21.64 3.01
CA SER A 811 -10.43 22.44 2.03
C SER A 811 -10.26 21.89 0.63
N GLY A 812 -11.37 21.68 -0.05
CA GLY A 812 -11.48 21.47 -1.47
C GLY A 812 -11.62 22.80 -2.18
N THR A 813 -10.60 23.17 -2.95
CA THR A 813 -10.67 24.32 -3.86
C THR A 813 -10.87 23.84 -5.30
N LEU A 814 -11.53 24.65 -6.12
CA LEU A 814 -11.68 24.34 -7.53
C LEU A 814 -10.32 24.24 -8.22
N ALA A 815 -10.17 23.26 -9.10
CA ALA A 815 -9.02 23.22 -10.00
C ALA A 815 -8.97 24.52 -10.84
N PRO A 816 -7.78 25.07 -11.17
CA PRO A 816 -7.63 26.42 -11.77
C PRO A 816 -8.46 26.69 -13.04
N ALA A 817 -8.87 25.64 -13.75
CA ALA A 817 -9.63 25.74 -14.99
C ALA A 817 -11.14 25.38 -14.83
N ASN A 818 -11.59 25.01 -13.62
CA ASN A 818 -12.91 24.45 -13.33
C ASN A 818 -13.77 25.39 -12.46
N MET A 819 -13.87 26.67 -12.83
CA MET A 819 -14.77 27.59 -12.14
C MET A 819 -16.24 27.19 -12.33
N LEU A 820 -17.06 27.43 -11.32
CA LEU A 820 -18.50 27.23 -11.43
C LEU A 820 -19.12 28.32 -12.29
N ILE A 821 -20.04 27.92 -13.14
CA ILE A 821 -20.89 28.81 -13.92
C ILE A 821 -22.34 28.48 -13.59
N LEU A 822 -23.13 29.51 -13.30
CA LEU A 822 -24.56 29.38 -13.09
C LEU A 822 -25.30 29.93 -14.31
N ASP A 823 -26.15 29.10 -14.89
CA ASP A 823 -26.91 29.36 -16.12
C ASP A 823 -28.40 29.00 -15.90
N PHE A 824 -29.31 29.55 -16.71
CA PHE A 824 -30.75 29.38 -16.52
C PHE A 824 -31.16 27.99 -16.97
N ALA A 825 -32.23 27.45 -16.38
CA ALA A 825 -32.85 26.26 -16.95
C ALA A 825 -33.31 26.58 -18.38
N ASN A 826 -33.06 25.68 -19.33
CA ASN A 826 -33.46 25.77 -20.76
C ASN A 826 -32.63 26.68 -21.69
N THR A 827 -31.62 27.43 -21.22
CA THR A 827 -30.60 28.07 -22.09
C THR A 827 -29.45 27.14 -22.45
N ILE A 828 -29.44 25.92 -21.91
CA ILE A 828 -28.50 24.85 -22.26
C ILE A 828 -28.85 24.20 -23.60
N ALA A 829 -30.14 24.13 -23.93
CA ALA A 829 -30.63 23.57 -25.19
C ALA A 829 -30.72 24.63 -26.30
N ALA A 830 -30.96 25.89 -25.94
CA ALA A 830 -31.03 27.01 -26.86
C ALA A 830 -30.03 28.07 -26.41
N ASN A 831 -28.91 28.15 -27.12
CA ASN A 831 -27.84 29.13 -27.02
C ASN A 831 -28.32 30.59 -27.29
N ALA A 832 -29.45 31.01 -26.73
CA ALA A 832 -30.03 32.32 -26.95
C ALA A 832 -29.39 33.33 -25.98
N ALA A 833 -28.95 34.47 -26.52
CA ALA A 833 -28.75 35.65 -25.70
C ALA A 833 -30.10 36.01 -25.05
N LEU A 834 -30.12 36.26 -23.74
CA LEU A 834 -31.33 36.73 -23.06
C LEU A 834 -31.71 38.09 -23.66
N THR A 835 -32.80 38.13 -24.41
CA THR A 835 -33.35 39.38 -24.96
C THR A 835 -34.13 40.16 -23.89
N THR A 836 -34.56 39.49 -22.83
CA THR A 836 -35.25 40.07 -21.67
C THR A 836 -34.44 39.82 -20.38
N PRO A 837 -34.24 40.83 -19.53
CA PRO A 837 -33.57 40.64 -18.26
C PRO A 837 -34.41 39.82 -17.28
N VAL A 838 -33.76 38.95 -16.51
CA VAL A 838 -34.39 38.13 -15.47
C VAL A 838 -34.23 38.83 -14.12
N ALA A 839 -35.27 38.74 -13.29
CA ALA A 839 -35.24 39.30 -11.93
C ALA A 839 -34.13 38.63 -11.08
N PRO A 840 -33.50 39.38 -10.13
CA PRO A 840 -32.53 38.80 -9.22
C PRO A 840 -33.06 37.56 -8.50
N THR A 841 -32.26 36.51 -8.39
CA THR A 841 -32.65 35.22 -7.80
C THR A 841 -31.60 34.75 -6.79
N THR A 842 -32.01 34.47 -5.55
CA THR A 842 -31.14 33.99 -4.45
C THR A 842 -31.29 32.48 -4.23
N PHE A 843 -30.17 31.79 -4.02
CA PHE A 843 -30.11 30.35 -3.71
C PHE A 843 -29.00 30.05 -2.71
N ALA A 844 -29.10 28.91 -2.04
CA ALA A 844 -28.03 28.32 -1.25
C ALA A 844 -27.23 27.32 -2.11
N LEU A 845 -25.92 27.27 -1.89
CA LEU A 845 -25.03 26.29 -2.51
C LEU A 845 -24.86 25.09 -1.58
N ARG A 846 -25.30 23.91 -2.03
CA ARG A 846 -25.22 22.67 -1.27
C ARG A 846 -24.17 21.73 -1.86
N ALA A 847 -23.22 21.32 -1.02
CA ALA A 847 -22.27 20.27 -1.34
C ALA A 847 -22.81 18.90 -0.92
N THR A 848 -22.70 17.91 -1.80
CA THR A 848 -23.03 16.50 -1.53
C THR A 848 -22.01 15.58 -2.20
N ASN A 849 -21.74 14.41 -1.62
CA ASN A 849 -21.00 13.35 -2.31
C ASN A 849 -21.83 12.06 -2.38
N ALA A 850 -21.31 11.07 -3.11
CA ALA A 850 -21.95 9.77 -3.26
C ALA A 850 -22.08 8.99 -1.94
N ASP A 851 -21.25 9.29 -0.93
CA ASP A 851 -21.25 8.65 0.39
C ASP A 851 -22.20 9.33 1.39
N THR A 852 -23.09 10.21 0.91
CA THR A 852 -24.12 10.94 1.68
C THR A 852 -23.61 12.01 2.65
N SER A 853 -22.31 12.34 2.61
CA SER A 853 -21.78 13.55 3.26
C SER A 853 -22.38 14.78 2.56
N SER A 854 -22.83 15.75 3.34
CA SER A 854 -23.57 16.91 2.83
C SER A 854 -23.33 18.15 3.69
N SER A 855 -23.51 19.33 3.10
CA SER A 855 -23.60 20.60 3.82
C SER A 855 -24.99 20.92 4.39
N ALA A 856 -25.97 20.03 4.21
CA ALA A 856 -27.32 20.25 4.72
C ALA A 856 -27.31 20.42 6.25
N SER A 857 -27.87 21.54 6.73
CA SER A 857 -27.86 21.97 8.15
C SER A 857 -26.50 22.50 8.66
N PHE A 858 -25.53 22.65 7.77
CA PHE A 858 -24.22 23.25 8.02
C PHE A 858 -24.07 24.52 7.17
N ALA A 859 -22.85 25.02 6.95
CA ALA A 859 -22.67 26.29 6.25
C ALA A 859 -22.99 26.15 4.75
N GLU A 860 -24.04 26.85 4.29
CA GLU A 860 -24.45 26.95 2.89
C GLU A 860 -24.59 28.44 2.53
N PRO A 861 -23.64 29.04 1.79
CA PRO A 861 -23.64 30.47 1.54
C PRO A 861 -24.76 30.81 0.55
N LEU A 862 -25.43 31.93 0.82
CA LEU A 862 -26.44 32.48 -0.07
C LEU A 862 -25.78 33.32 -1.16
N LEU A 863 -26.24 33.12 -2.40
CA LEU A 863 -25.72 33.81 -3.58
C LEU A 863 -26.87 34.28 -4.46
N THR A 864 -26.82 35.54 -4.87
CA THR A 864 -27.82 36.16 -5.74
C THR A 864 -27.30 36.29 -7.17
N MET A 865 -28.05 35.83 -8.16
CA MET A 865 -27.72 36.01 -9.57
C MET A 865 -28.46 37.18 -10.19
N VAL A 866 -27.79 37.95 -11.05
CA VAL A 866 -28.37 39.09 -11.78
C VAL A 866 -28.06 39.05 -13.28
N THR A 867 -28.95 39.61 -14.10
CA THR A 867 -28.65 39.84 -15.53
C THR A 867 -27.72 41.03 -15.70
N GLY A 868 -26.58 40.84 -16.37
CA GLY A 868 -25.59 41.89 -16.67
C GLY A 868 -25.74 42.50 -18.06
N ARG A 869 -25.25 43.74 -18.21
CA ARG A 869 -24.95 44.35 -19.52
C ARG A 869 -23.81 45.33 -19.43
N MET A 870 -23.14 45.57 -20.55
CA MET A 870 -22.15 46.62 -20.71
C MET A 870 -22.77 47.81 -21.45
N GLU A 871 -22.95 48.94 -20.76
CA GLU A 871 -23.33 50.20 -21.40
C GLU A 871 -22.13 50.78 -22.14
N ILE A 872 -22.30 51.11 -23.42
CA ILE A 872 -21.32 51.90 -24.18
C ILE A 872 -21.80 53.35 -24.16
N GLY A 873 -20.98 54.24 -23.60
CA GLY A 873 -21.33 55.64 -23.40
C GLY A 873 -21.40 56.41 -24.72
N ASN A 874 -22.40 57.28 -24.83
CA ASN A 874 -22.47 58.24 -25.92
C ASN A 874 -21.39 59.32 -25.73
N ILE A 875 -20.64 59.65 -26.77
CA ILE A 875 -19.60 60.69 -26.70
C ILE A 875 -19.45 61.45 -28.00
N SER A 876 -19.05 62.72 -27.90
CA SER A 876 -18.65 63.54 -29.04
C SER A 876 -17.17 63.90 -28.94
N GLY A 877 -16.44 63.76 -30.05
CA GLY A 877 -15.01 64.01 -30.11
C GLY A 877 -14.59 64.90 -31.29
N PRO A 878 -13.33 65.37 -31.30
CA PRO A 878 -12.80 66.21 -32.37
C PRO A 878 -12.72 65.46 -33.71
N LEU A 879 -12.64 66.20 -34.82
CA LEU A 879 -12.48 65.63 -36.17
C LEU A 879 -11.13 64.91 -36.39
N LYS A 880 -10.07 65.30 -35.66
CA LYS A 880 -8.67 64.88 -35.90
C LYS A 880 -8.00 64.23 -34.68
N GLY A 881 -8.77 63.60 -33.80
CA GLY A 881 -8.24 62.98 -32.59
C GLY A 881 -8.94 61.68 -32.23
N ASN A 882 -8.24 60.82 -31.50
CA ASN A 882 -8.83 59.59 -30.97
C ASN A 882 -9.92 59.92 -29.94
N VAL A 883 -10.99 59.14 -29.92
CA VAL A 883 -12.15 59.40 -29.05
C VAL A 883 -12.18 58.37 -27.91
N PRO A 884 -12.09 58.79 -26.63
CA PRO A 884 -12.17 57.89 -25.48
C PRO A 884 -13.62 57.50 -25.20
N VAL A 885 -14.02 56.28 -25.54
CA VAL A 885 -15.38 55.77 -25.27
C VAL A 885 -15.37 55.04 -23.93
N LYS A 886 -16.27 55.44 -23.03
CA LYS A 886 -16.47 54.76 -21.75
C LYS A 886 -17.37 53.55 -21.92
N ALA A 887 -16.98 52.42 -21.35
CA ALA A 887 -17.82 51.26 -21.13
C ALA A 887 -18.14 51.15 -19.63
N ARG A 888 -19.41 50.89 -19.27
CA ARG A 888 -19.85 50.73 -17.88
C ARG A 888 -20.54 49.40 -17.64
N ALA A 889 -20.16 48.71 -16.58
CA ALA A 889 -20.86 47.50 -16.14
C ALA A 889 -22.17 47.88 -15.45
N GLN A 890 -23.26 47.21 -15.83
CA GLN A 890 -24.60 47.40 -15.26
C GLN A 890 -25.22 46.04 -14.95
N TYR A 891 -26.15 45.99 -13.99
CA TYR A 891 -27.03 44.83 -13.76
C TYR A 891 -28.49 45.25 -13.68
N TRP A 892 -29.38 44.30 -13.97
CA TRP A 892 -30.81 44.44 -13.76
C TRP A 892 -31.16 44.21 -12.28
N ASN A 893 -31.76 45.21 -11.63
CA ASN A 893 -32.19 45.10 -10.22
C ASN A 893 -33.65 44.66 -10.05
N GLY A 894 -34.30 44.16 -11.11
CA GLY A 894 -35.73 43.84 -11.14
C GLY A 894 -36.61 44.95 -11.74
N LYS A 895 -36.13 46.20 -11.80
CA LYS A 895 -36.88 47.35 -12.35
C LYS A 895 -36.16 48.08 -13.47
N ALA A 896 -34.85 48.26 -13.34
CA ALA A 896 -34.02 48.96 -14.30
C ALA A 896 -32.59 48.39 -14.30
N TYR A 897 -31.85 48.68 -15.35
CA TYR A 897 -30.41 48.49 -15.33
C TYR A 897 -29.75 49.62 -14.55
N VAL A 898 -28.97 49.25 -13.54
CA VAL A 898 -28.26 50.19 -12.66
C VAL A 898 -26.74 49.97 -12.75
N PHE A 899 -25.97 51.02 -12.46
CA PHE A 899 -24.52 50.99 -12.50
C PHE A 899 -23.92 50.08 -11.43
N ASN A 900 -22.98 49.23 -11.81
CA ASN A 900 -22.24 48.35 -10.90
C ASN A 900 -20.86 48.91 -10.57
N SER A 901 -20.76 49.68 -9.49
CA SER A 901 -19.48 50.25 -9.02
C SER A 901 -18.52 49.21 -8.44
N LEU A 902 -18.97 47.99 -8.16
CA LEU A 902 -18.12 46.93 -7.60
C LEU A 902 -17.48 46.04 -8.65
N TYR A 903 -17.89 46.17 -9.92
CA TYR A 903 -17.33 45.34 -10.99
C TYR A 903 -15.90 45.74 -11.31
N ALA A 904 -15.01 44.76 -11.33
CA ALA A 904 -13.63 44.89 -11.77
C ALA A 904 -13.27 43.69 -12.64
N SER A 905 -12.32 43.87 -13.55
CA SER A 905 -11.79 42.80 -14.39
C SER A 905 -10.27 42.83 -14.43
N ASP A 906 -9.67 41.72 -14.84
CA ASP A 906 -8.31 41.75 -15.39
C ASP A 906 -8.28 42.50 -16.73
N THR A 907 -7.09 42.70 -17.28
CA THR A 907 -6.92 43.33 -18.60
C THR A 907 -7.55 42.44 -19.67
N LEU A 908 -8.56 42.98 -20.36
CA LEU A 908 -9.29 42.32 -21.43
C LEU A 908 -8.66 42.65 -22.77
N SER A 909 -8.35 41.65 -23.59
CA SER A 909 -7.94 41.86 -24.97
C SER A 909 -9.16 42.16 -25.85
N LEU A 910 -9.11 43.28 -26.58
CA LEU A 910 -10.13 43.68 -27.55
C LEU A 910 -9.97 42.96 -28.90
N SER A 911 -8.98 42.07 -29.02
CA SER A 911 -8.70 41.31 -30.24
C SER A 911 -8.48 39.83 -29.95
N ARG A 912 -8.75 39.00 -30.96
CA ARG A 912 -8.42 37.58 -31.00
C ARG A 912 -7.62 37.28 -32.27
N THR A 913 -6.69 36.33 -32.18
CA THR A 913 -5.93 35.83 -33.33
C THR A 913 -6.82 34.95 -34.23
N VAL A 914 -6.84 35.24 -35.52
CA VAL A 914 -7.52 34.43 -36.55
C VAL A 914 -6.56 34.22 -37.71
N GLY A 915 -6.03 32.99 -37.86
CA GLY A 915 -4.94 32.71 -38.80
C GLY A 915 -3.68 33.52 -38.47
N THR A 916 -3.16 34.27 -39.44
CA THR A 916 -2.01 35.19 -39.27
C THR A 916 -2.42 36.63 -38.91
N GLY A 917 -3.73 36.91 -38.75
CA GLY A 917 -4.28 38.25 -38.50
C GLY A 917 -4.97 38.40 -37.14
N LYS A 918 -5.44 39.62 -36.86
CA LYS A 918 -6.27 39.95 -35.68
C LYS A 918 -7.70 40.26 -36.11
N SER A 919 -8.68 39.66 -35.43
CA SER A 919 -10.08 40.11 -35.42
C SER A 919 -10.36 40.85 -34.12
N TYR A 920 -11.19 41.88 -34.16
CA TYR A 920 -11.48 42.72 -33.00
C TYR A 920 -12.93 42.56 -32.53
N TYR A 921 -13.12 42.60 -31.21
CA TYR A 921 -14.43 42.68 -30.56
C TYR A 921 -14.97 44.11 -30.63
N ILE A 922 -15.18 44.60 -31.84
CA ILE A 922 -15.77 45.92 -32.09
C ILE A 922 -16.66 45.85 -33.33
N SER A 923 -17.87 46.38 -33.22
CA SER A 923 -18.80 46.49 -34.33
C SER A 923 -19.31 47.92 -34.48
N PHE A 924 -19.54 48.29 -35.74
CA PHE A 924 -20.02 49.60 -36.14
C PHE A 924 -21.35 49.43 -36.85
N SER A 925 -22.35 50.21 -36.43
CA SER A 925 -23.67 50.21 -37.04
C SER A 925 -24.20 51.63 -37.18
N ASN A 926 -25.24 51.81 -37.99
CA ASN A 926 -25.95 53.09 -38.09
C ASN A 926 -25.02 54.30 -38.36
N CYS A 927 -24.03 54.13 -39.24
CA CYS A 927 -23.16 55.23 -39.65
C CYS A 927 -23.94 56.29 -40.43
N ARG A 928 -23.78 57.57 -40.08
CA ARG A 928 -24.51 58.70 -40.66
C ARG A 928 -23.56 59.84 -41.03
N ASN A 929 -24.04 60.73 -41.90
CA ASN A 929 -23.33 61.92 -42.37
C ASN A 929 -21.94 61.59 -42.94
N GLY A 930 -20.86 62.22 -42.45
CA GLY A 930 -19.49 62.01 -42.95
C GLY A 930 -18.97 60.57 -42.83
N LEU A 931 -19.66 59.71 -42.06
CA LEU A 931 -19.33 58.28 -41.92
C LEU A 931 -20.27 57.35 -42.71
N TYR A 932 -21.25 57.87 -43.45
CA TYR A 932 -22.15 57.05 -44.23
C TYR A 932 -21.46 56.49 -45.48
N GLY A 933 -21.42 55.16 -45.60
CA GLY A 933 -20.76 54.44 -46.68
C GLY A 933 -21.55 54.36 -48.00
N GLY A 934 -22.70 55.03 -48.11
CA GLY A 934 -23.48 55.11 -49.34
C GLY A 934 -24.58 54.04 -49.50
N ASN A 935 -24.65 53.03 -48.61
CA ASN A 935 -25.63 51.96 -48.66
C ASN A 935 -26.55 51.96 -47.44
N ALA A 936 -27.87 52.10 -47.63
CA ALA A 936 -28.83 52.18 -46.53
C ALA A 936 -28.97 50.85 -45.75
N ASN A 937 -28.74 49.71 -46.41
CA ASN A 937 -28.80 48.38 -45.79
C ASN A 937 -27.49 48.00 -45.07
N ALA A 938 -26.40 48.70 -45.37
CA ALA A 938 -25.12 48.56 -44.67
C ALA A 938 -24.46 49.93 -44.50
N PRO A 939 -25.00 50.80 -43.61
CA PRO A 939 -24.63 52.22 -43.54
C PRO A 939 -23.15 52.47 -43.27
N CYS A 940 -22.47 51.51 -42.65
CA CYS A 940 -21.05 51.58 -42.33
C CYS A 940 -20.13 50.89 -43.35
N ALA A 941 -20.67 50.16 -44.33
CA ALA A 941 -19.87 49.49 -45.35
C ALA A 941 -19.30 50.53 -46.34
N GLY A 942 -17.98 50.64 -46.43
CA GLY A 942 -17.29 51.67 -47.22
C GLY A 942 -17.11 53.01 -46.51
N ALA A 943 -17.41 53.10 -45.21
CA ALA A 943 -17.08 54.26 -44.39
C ALA A 943 -15.54 54.45 -44.30
N PRO A 944 -15.04 55.68 -44.04
CA PRO A 944 -13.66 55.94 -43.64
C PRO A 944 -13.18 54.95 -42.58
N ALA A 945 -11.93 54.47 -42.65
CA ALA A 945 -11.42 53.38 -41.81
C ALA A 945 -11.73 53.57 -40.31
N LEU A 946 -12.79 52.90 -39.83
CA LEU A 946 -13.21 52.88 -38.44
C LEU A 946 -12.52 51.71 -37.73
N GLY A 947 -11.96 51.97 -36.56
CA GLY A 947 -11.25 50.95 -35.79
C GLY A 947 -10.78 51.47 -34.45
N LEU A 948 -10.10 50.60 -33.70
CA LEU A 948 -9.41 50.98 -32.48
C LEU A 948 -8.18 51.82 -32.79
N ALA A 949 -7.84 52.74 -31.89
CA ALA A 949 -6.60 53.49 -31.96
C ALA A 949 -5.38 52.56 -31.88
N GLN A 950 -4.31 52.89 -32.62
CA GLN A 950 -3.10 52.06 -32.67
C GLN A 950 -2.54 51.82 -31.25
N GLY A 951 -2.29 50.55 -30.92
CA GLY A 951 -1.76 50.15 -29.61
C GLY A 951 -2.78 50.12 -28.47
N GLN A 952 -4.08 50.33 -28.75
CA GLN A 952 -5.17 50.30 -27.77
C GLN A 952 -6.01 49.01 -27.89
N ASP A 953 -5.33 47.86 -27.91
CA ASP A 953 -5.94 46.54 -28.11
C ASP A 953 -6.44 45.90 -26.80
N SER A 954 -6.54 46.68 -25.71
CA SER A 954 -6.99 46.17 -24.42
C SER A 954 -7.71 47.22 -23.58
N MET A 955 -8.50 46.76 -22.63
CA MET A 955 -9.19 47.61 -21.65
C MET A 955 -9.28 46.89 -20.30
N LYS A 956 -9.48 47.63 -19.21
CA LYS A 956 -9.66 47.07 -17.87
C LYS A 956 -10.81 47.78 -17.16
N PHE A 957 -11.72 47.00 -16.57
CA PHE A 957 -12.75 47.55 -15.69
C PHE A 957 -12.18 47.81 -14.30
N ALA A 958 -12.33 49.05 -13.83
CA ALA A 958 -12.05 49.47 -12.47
C ALA A 958 -13.25 50.25 -11.95
N ASN A 959 -13.79 49.84 -10.79
CA ASN A 959 -14.97 50.45 -10.17
C ASN A 959 -16.17 50.57 -11.11
N GLY A 960 -16.38 49.58 -11.97
CA GLY A 960 -17.48 49.52 -12.93
C GLY A 960 -17.27 50.25 -14.26
N GLU A 961 -16.17 51.00 -14.43
CA GLU A 961 -15.88 51.72 -15.68
C GLU A 961 -14.61 51.18 -16.36
N ALA A 962 -14.59 51.23 -17.69
CA ALA A 962 -13.43 51.02 -18.53
C ALA A 962 -13.44 52.00 -19.70
N THR A 963 -12.29 52.27 -20.31
CA THR A 963 -12.19 53.15 -21.48
C THR A 963 -11.45 52.45 -22.60
N PHE A 964 -11.95 52.58 -23.84
CA PHE A 964 -11.26 52.19 -25.06
C PHE A 964 -11.24 53.37 -26.03
N TYR A 965 -10.29 53.38 -26.97
CA TYR A 965 -10.08 54.53 -27.85
C TYR A 965 -10.40 54.15 -29.29
N LEU A 966 -11.28 54.94 -29.92
CA LEU A 966 -11.52 54.85 -31.35
C LEU A 966 -10.51 55.71 -32.10
N ALA A 967 -9.94 55.17 -33.18
CA ALA A 967 -9.06 55.90 -34.08
C ALA A 967 -9.82 57.02 -34.79
N GLN A 968 -9.10 58.08 -35.17
CA GLN A 968 -9.64 59.06 -36.10
C GLN A 968 -10.00 58.39 -37.45
N PRO A 969 -11.19 58.61 -38.01
CA PRO A 969 -11.53 58.11 -39.34
C PRO A 969 -10.76 58.88 -40.42
N THR A 970 -10.09 58.18 -41.34
CA THR A 970 -9.25 58.80 -42.37
C THR A 970 -10.08 59.54 -43.43
N GLY A 971 -9.84 60.83 -43.64
CA GLY A 971 -10.51 61.60 -44.70
C GLY A 971 -11.87 62.20 -44.33
N LEU A 972 -12.20 62.28 -43.04
CA LEU A 972 -13.45 62.89 -42.57
C LEU A 972 -13.43 64.42 -42.75
N THR A 973 -14.25 64.95 -43.65
CA THR A 973 -14.33 66.41 -43.97
C THR A 973 -15.52 67.14 -43.33
N ARG A 974 -16.45 66.40 -42.71
CA ARG A 974 -17.65 66.90 -42.04
C ARG A 974 -18.06 65.96 -40.91
N ASN A 975 -18.92 66.42 -40.00
CA ASN A 975 -19.34 65.64 -38.85
C ASN A 975 -19.96 64.30 -39.26
N GLY A 976 -19.66 63.25 -38.49
CA GLY A 976 -20.17 61.90 -38.71
C GLY A 976 -20.55 61.26 -37.39
N SER A 977 -21.56 60.40 -37.39
CA SER A 977 -21.93 59.63 -36.20
C SER A 977 -21.99 58.14 -36.51
N VAL A 978 -21.61 57.32 -35.54
CA VAL A 978 -21.63 55.86 -35.64
C VAL A 978 -22.08 55.27 -34.32
N ASN A 979 -22.85 54.18 -34.38
CA ASN A 979 -23.15 53.37 -33.20
C ASN A 979 -22.06 52.31 -33.03
N VAL A 980 -21.52 52.21 -31.82
CA VAL A 980 -20.39 51.36 -31.47
C VAL A 980 -20.81 50.36 -30.41
N ALA A 981 -20.42 49.10 -30.58
CA ALA A 981 -20.55 48.05 -29.58
C ALA A 981 -19.25 47.24 -29.50
N LEU A 982 -18.94 46.71 -28.32
CA LEU A 982 -17.77 45.85 -28.09
C LEU A 982 -18.15 44.38 -28.30
N ARG A 983 -18.37 44.03 -29.57
CA ARG A 983 -18.71 42.68 -30.02
C ARG A 983 -18.13 42.40 -31.41
N ASP A 984 -17.82 41.14 -31.69
CA ASP A 984 -17.32 40.68 -32.99
C ASP A 984 -18.50 40.18 -33.84
N ALA A 985 -18.95 41.01 -34.78
CA ALA A 985 -20.07 40.68 -35.67
C ALA A 985 -19.80 39.45 -36.56
N SER A 986 -18.54 39.08 -36.80
CA SER A 986 -18.20 37.89 -37.60
C SER A 986 -18.60 36.58 -36.92
N LEU A 987 -18.82 36.61 -35.61
CA LEU A 987 -19.22 35.45 -34.81
C LEU A 987 -20.73 35.31 -34.64
N GLU A 988 -21.53 36.24 -35.15
CA GLU A 988 -23.00 36.26 -34.94
C GLU A 988 -23.73 35.04 -35.52
N ASN A 989 -23.15 34.44 -36.57
CA ASN A 989 -23.66 33.23 -37.20
C ASN A 989 -23.29 31.94 -36.45
N ASN A 990 -22.55 32.03 -35.33
CA ASN A 990 -22.26 30.86 -34.52
C ASN A 990 -23.51 30.33 -33.80
N ASN A 991 -23.49 29.04 -33.48
CA ASN A 991 -24.49 28.39 -32.66
C ASN A 991 -24.48 28.93 -31.23
N ASP A 992 -23.32 29.34 -30.69
CA ASP A 992 -23.24 30.05 -29.41
C ASP A 992 -23.38 31.56 -29.62
N LYS A 993 -24.56 32.10 -29.31
CA LYS A 993 -24.87 33.55 -29.46
C LYS A 993 -24.16 34.44 -28.44
N ARG A 994 -23.41 33.89 -27.49
CA ARG A 994 -22.59 34.65 -26.53
C ARG A 994 -21.14 34.83 -27.02
N LEU A 995 -20.69 34.06 -28.02
CA LEU A 995 -19.34 34.19 -28.60
C LEU A 995 -19.00 35.55 -29.22
N PRO A 996 -19.95 36.28 -29.84
CA PRO A 996 -19.69 37.63 -30.35
C PRO A 996 -19.32 38.62 -29.25
N GLU A 997 -19.76 38.42 -28.01
CA GLU A 997 -19.54 39.39 -26.94
C GLU A 997 -18.11 39.33 -26.41
N LEU A 998 -17.51 40.51 -26.16
CA LEU A 998 -16.19 40.60 -25.51
C LEU A 998 -16.19 39.93 -24.12
N ILE A 999 -17.26 40.13 -23.34
CA ILE A 999 -17.47 39.51 -22.04
C ILE A 999 -18.83 38.81 -22.06
N ARG A 1000 -18.83 37.47 -21.99
CA ARG A 1000 -20.04 36.65 -22.19
C ARG A 1000 -21.18 36.95 -21.19
N TYR A 1001 -20.83 37.32 -19.96
CA TYR A 1001 -21.79 37.65 -18.88
C TYR A 1001 -22.12 39.16 -18.80
N LEU A 1002 -21.50 39.98 -19.65
CA LEU A 1002 -21.73 41.42 -19.77
C LEU A 1002 -21.87 41.80 -21.26
N PRO A 1003 -22.96 41.37 -21.92
CA PRO A 1003 -23.19 41.66 -23.33
C PRO A 1003 -23.18 43.16 -23.60
N SER A 1004 -22.56 43.56 -24.71
CA SER A 1004 -22.34 44.95 -25.07
C SER A 1004 -23.60 45.59 -25.64
N GLY A 1005 -24.05 46.68 -25.01
CA GLY A 1005 -25.02 47.59 -25.60
C GLY A 1005 -24.39 48.43 -26.73
N SER A 1006 -25.16 49.37 -27.27
CA SER A 1006 -24.69 50.27 -28.33
C SER A 1006 -24.68 51.72 -27.86
N GLY A 1007 -23.57 52.41 -28.09
CA GLY A 1007 -23.40 53.84 -27.82
C GLY A 1007 -23.13 54.62 -29.10
N THR A 1008 -23.65 55.83 -29.19
CA THR A 1008 -23.43 56.72 -30.34
C THR A 1008 -22.18 57.57 -30.13
N VAL A 1009 -21.23 57.45 -31.05
CA VAL A 1009 -20.02 58.27 -31.11
C VAL A 1009 -20.16 59.27 -32.26
N VAL A 1010 -19.95 60.55 -31.96
CA VAL A 1010 -19.99 61.64 -32.95
C VAL A 1010 -18.59 62.20 -33.14
N PHE A 1011 -18.07 62.15 -34.36
CA PHE A 1011 -16.82 62.79 -34.76
C PHE A 1011 -17.11 64.17 -35.33
N GLY A 1012 -16.38 65.19 -34.86
CA GLY A 1012 -16.45 66.58 -35.33
C GLY A 1012 -17.28 67.55 -34.52
N VAL A 1013 -17.77 67.13 -33.35
CA VAL A 1013 -18.43 68.00 -32.38
C VAL A 1013 -17.56 68.06 -31.13
N TYR A 1014 -16.79 69.14 -30.97
CA TYR A 1014 -16.07 69.42 -29.74
C TYR A 1014 -16.99 70.19 -28.79
N ARG A 1015 -17.54 69.55 -27.76
CA ARG A 1015 -18.22 70.27 -26.69
C ARG A 1015 -17.15 70.81 -25.75
N SER A 1016 -16.86 72.12 -25.77
CA SER A 1016 -16.19 72.73 -24.61
C SER A 1016 -17.12 72.62 -23.40
N GLY A 1017 -16.58 72.36 -22.22
CA GLY A 1017 -17.34 72.30 -20.97
C GLY A 1017 -18.09 73.61 -20.64
N PRO A 1018 -18.83 73.66 -19.52
CA PRO A 1018 -19.73 74.77 -19.21
C PRO A 1018 -18.96 76.10 -19.12
N VAL A 1019 -19.39 77.08 -19.91
CA VAL A 1019 -18.94 78.47 -19.79
C VAL A 1019 -19.67 79.08 -18.59
N ILE A 1020 -18.98 79.22 -17.46
CA ILE A 1020 -19.46 80.02 -16.33
C ILE A 1020 -19.14 81.48 -16.67
N TYR A 1021 -20.17 82.30 -16.93
CA TYR A 1021 -20.01 83.75 -16.94
C TYR A 1021 -20.09 84.27 -15.50
N THR A 1022 -18.96 84.64 -14.91
CA THR A 1022 -18.93 85.55 -13.76
C THR A 1022 -18.99 86.98 -14.26
N ARG A 1023 -20.15 87.64 -14.07
CA ARG A 1023 -20.29 89.10 -14.25
C ARG A 1023 -19.75 89.77 -12.98
N GLU A 1024 -18.66 90.51 -13.11
CA GLU A 1024 -18.20 91.44 -12.10
C GLU A 1024 -19.25 92.55 -11.90
N VAL A 1025 -19.65 92.75 -10.65
CA VAL A 1025 -20.30 93.97 -10.17
C VAL A 1025 -19.36 94.56 -9.13
N TYR A 1026 -18.76 95.70 -9.46
CA TYR A 1026 -18.35 96.71 -8.51
C TYR A 1026 -18.76 98.07 -9.10
N ASN A 1027 -19.90 98.56 -8.62
CA ASN A 1027 -20.01 99.83 -7.91
C ASN A 1027 -21.11 99.67 -6.85
#